data_AF-A0AA88HNF6-F1
#
_entry.id   AF-A0AA88HNF6-F1
#
_cell.length_a   1.000
_cell.length_b   1.000
_cell.length_c   1.000
_cell.angle_alpha   90.00
_cell.angle_beta   90.00
_cell.angle_gamma   90.00
#
_symmetry.space_group_name_H-M   'P 1'
#
loop_
_entity.id
_entity.type
_entity.pdbx_description
1 polymer ?
#
loop_
_entity_poly.entity_id
_entity_poly.type
_entity_poly.pdbx_seq_one_letter_code
_entity_poly.pdbx_strand_id
1 'polypeptide(L)'
;MEKFRSRSVDLCLPEDSDEYLLRWLRARNFDLDKAEDMLRKHMDWRRAWRVDELTDDWEPPEILKTYHPMECIGFDNFGRPVWFGRHSQFDIIGAMQCVNTRELLRYFIWIIERSRRMMMRQSKLLGMPITTHLIVSDMADYSLKYVTNRAGHELGMKFAQMYEANYPEMLEKAIVINTAPILHILLKIVQPFLSDYTVSKMQFYGSNRKEWETALKELISEEILPKKWGGTRIDSKGDESCSEIIGMTGDIPKEYYLSNMQRADLEGYPSVKIVNGKNLVITRSVKEPKSVLKWKFHSEGGDIAFGIRKREPQGGAKEVLAKTRIMANNYIAEGQIPVDKGDYNIEFDNSYSYFTSKMVTFSVEVEPIDSDSVRRVAGLNLPEESDEYLLRWLRARNFDLDKAEDMLRKHIDFRRAWGVDELTDDWKPPSILKTYSPMEFIGFDKSGHPVWFSRHAQFDFPGAMQCVNTRELMRYFIWNIEKSRRMMMRQSKLLGIPITTHLIVSDMADYSFKYLTNRAVHELAIKFVQIYEANYPEMLEKVIIINTAAILQIILKIVRPFLSDYTISKIQFHGSNRKEWETALKTLIPEEILPKKWGGTRIDSKGDEACTEILGLVGDIPKEHYLRNLQQIDLDGCQKIKIDNGKNFIVARSVEEPKSVLKWKFFSEGGDIAFGIRKVEADGGETEVLAKTRNMAHNYIVEGQIPIDKGNYHIEFDNSYSYFTSKMVTFSVEVELDSDTVVSSDL
;
A
#
# COMPACT_ATOMS: atom_id res chain seq x y z
N MET A 1 -25.30 1.44 27.56
CA MET A 1 -25.87 0.70 26.42
C MET A 1 -26.74 1.60 25.56
N GLU A 2 -27.80 2.21 26.11
CA GLU A 2 -28.71 3.14 25.39
C GLU A 2 -28.00 4.25 24.61
N LYS A 3 -27.01 4.94 25.22
CA LYS A 3 -26.21 5.97 24.54
C LYS A 3 -25.43 5.47 23.33
N PHE A 4 -24.99 4.21 23.36
CA PHE A 4 -24.23 3.61 22.27
C PHE A 4 -25.16 3.20 21.13
N ARG A 5 -26.33 2.64 21.47
CA ARG A 5 -27.41 2.34 20.53
C ARG A 5 -27.90 3.59 19.80
N SER A 6 -28.13 4.70 20.51
CA SER A 6 -28.54 5.96 19.87
C SER A 6 -27.50 6.52 18.90
N ARG A 7 -26.21 6.24 19.12
CA ARG A 7 -25.10 6.67 18.25
C ARG A 7 -24.86 5.77 17.04
N SER A 8 -25.45 4.57 17.03
CA SER A 8 -25.27 3.58 15.96
C SER A 8 -26.55 3.32 15.18
N VAL A 9 -27.63 4.07 15.45
CA VAL A 9 -28.94 3.90 14.82
C VAL A 9 -28.92 4.15 13.31
N ASP A 10 -27.97 4.94 12.83
CA ASP A 10 -27.76 5.21 11.40
C ASP A 10 -27.08 4.05 10.66
N LEU A 11 -26.51 3.09 11.38
CA LEU A 11 -25.78 1.96 10.80
C LEU A 11 -26.74 0.80 10.48
N CYS A 12 -26.63 0.27 9.26
CA CYS A 12 -27.29 -0.97 8.87
C CYS A 12 -26.55 -2.18 9.45
N LEU A 13 -26.77 -2.49 10.73
CA LEU A 13 -26.07 -3.56 11.44
C LEU A 13 -26.51 -4.95 10.95
N PRO A 14 -25.61 -5.95 10.95
CA PRO A 14 -25.95 -7.32 10.60
C PRO A 14 -26.80 -8.03 11.67
N GLU A 15 -26.92 -7.43 12.85
CA GLU A 15 -27.73 -7.90 13.96
C GLU A 15 -28.14 -6.71 14.84
N ASP A 16 -29.44 -6.55 15.09
CA ASP A 16 -29.97 -5.54 16.00
C ASP A 16 -30.22 -6.14 17.39
N SER A 17 -29.12 -6.44 18.10
CA SER A 17 -29.14 -6.99 19.46
C SER A 17 -28.21 -6.21 20.40
N ASP A 18 -28.54 -6.17 21.69
CA ASP A 18 -27.67 -5.55 22.70
C ASP A 18 -26.36 -6.33 22.80
N GLU A 19 -26.41 -7.65 22.66
CA GLU A 19 -25.25 -8.55 22.63
C GLU A 19 -24.26 -8.17 21.53
N TYR A 20 -24.78 -7.90 20.32
CA TYR A 20 -23.96 -7.47 19.18
C TYR A 20 -23.30 -6.12 19.42
N LEU A 21 -23.96 -5.19 20.10
CA LEU A 21 -23.38 -3.88 20.40
C LEU A 21 -22.40 -3.94 21.59
N LEU A 22 -22.67 -4.77 22.58
CA LEU A 22 -21.86 -4.89 23.80
C LEU A 22 -20.44 -5.40 23.54
N ARG A 23 -20.20 -6.22 22.51
CA ARG A 23 -18.85 -6.68 22.14
C ARG A 23 -17.91 -5.51 21.78
N TRP A 24 -18.41 -4.50 21.07
CA TRP A 24 -17.61 -3.32 20.70
C TRP A 24 -17.29 -2.47 21.93
N LEU A 25 -18.26 -2.32 22.83
CA LEU A 25 -18.07 -1.64 24.11
C LEU A 25 -17.04 -2.36 24.98
N ARG A 26 -17.18 -3.68 25.19
CA ARG A 26 -16.22 -4.46 25.99
C ARG A 26 -14.81 -4.39 25.43
N ALA A 27 -14.65 -4.54 24.11
CA ALA A 27 -13.36 -4.45 23.43
C ALA A 27 -12.68 -3.08 23.56
N ARG A 28 -13.42 -2.04 23.98
CA ARG A 28 -12.90 -0.69 24.21
C ARG A 28 -13.13 -0.22 25.64
N ASN A 29 -13.27 -1.13 26.59
CA ASN A 29 -13.47 -0.82 28.02
C ASN A 29 -14.62 0.18 28.27
N PHE A 30 -15.71 0.03 27.51
CA PHE A 30 -16.92 0.87 27.53
C PHE A 30 -16.68 2.35 27.17
N ASP A 31 -15.55 2.67 26.54
CA ASP A 31 -15.31 3.97 25.90
C ASP A 31 -16.22 4.12 24.68
N LEU A 32 -17.23 4.99 24.79
CA LEU A 32 -18.26 5.17 23.77
C LEU A 32 -17.69 5.62 22.42
N ASP A 33 -16.75 6.56 22.42
CA ASP A 33 -16.22 7.13 21.18
C ASP A 33 -15.32 6.12 20.46
N LYS A 34 -14.47 5.39 21.22
CA LYS A 34 -13.62 4.33 20.63
C LYS A 34 -14.42 3.13 20.15
N ALA A 35 -15.46 2.74 20.89
CA ALA A 35 -16.34 1.65 20.48
C ALA A 35 -17.12 2.01 19.20
N GLU A 36 -17.55 3.27 19.08
CA GLU A 36 -18.29 3.76 17.91
C GLU A 36 -17.38 3.82 16.69
N ASP A 37 -16.17 4.38 16.83
CA ASP A 37 -15.16 4.40 15.76
C ASP A 37 -14.82 2.98 15.28
N MET A 38 -14.63 2.03 16.20
CA MET A 38 -14.37 0.62 15.84
C MET A 38 -15.55 0.00 15.09
N LEU A 39 -16.78 0.21 15.56
CA LEU A 39 -18.00 -0.31 14.93
C LEU A 39 -18.19 0.29 13.53
N ARG A 40 -18.00 1.61 13.35
CA ARG A 40 -18.12 2.28 12.04
C ARG A 40 -17.08 1.76 11.06
N LYS A 41 -15.81 1.63 11.48
CA LYS A 41 -14.74 1.00 10.67
C LYS A 41 -15.05 -0.44 10.30
N HIS A 42 -15.65 -1.20 11.21
CA HIS A 42 -16.13 -2.54 10.91
C HIS A 42 -17.20 -2.51 9.81
N MET A 43 -18.18 -1.59 9.88
CA MET A 43 -19.21 -1.48 8.85
C MET A 43 -18.64 -1.07 7.48
N ASP A 44 -17.65 -0.18 7.43
CA ASP A 44 -16.93 0.15 6.20
C ASP A 44 -16.19 -1.07 5.64
N TRP A 45 -15.51 -1.82 6.52
CA TRP A 45 -14.83 -3.05 6.15
C TRP A 45 -15.79 -4.11 5.62
N ARG A 46 -16.96 -4.32 6.26
CA ARG A 46 -18.00 -5.26 5.79
C ARG A 46 -18.43 -4.93 4.37
N ARG A 47 -18.66 -3.64 4.07
CA ARG A 47 -19.01 -3.16 2.73
C ARG A 47 -17.89 -3.40 1.73
N ALA A 48 -16.66 -3.02 2.06
CA ALA A 48 -15.50 -3.18 1.18
C ALA A 48 -15.17 -4.64 0.85
N TRP A 49 -15.43 -5.55 1.79
CA TRP A 49 -15.16 -6.99 1.65
C TRP A 49 -16.38 -7.81 1.21
N ARG A 50 -17.54 -7.16 1.01
CA ARG A 50 -18.81 -7.81 0.65
C ARG A 50 -19.11 -8.99 1.58
N VAL A 51 -19.00 -8.75 2.89
CA VAL A 51 -19.04 -9.82 3.90
C VAL A 51 -20.43 -10.45 4.00
N ASP A 52 -21.49 -9.65 3.87
CA ASP A 52 -22.86 -10.14 4.01
C ASP A 52 -23.20 -11.18 2.92
N GLU A 53 -22.73 -10.94 1.70
CA GLU A 53 -22.88 -11.87 0.57
C GLU A 53 -22.15 -13.20 0.76
N LEU A 54 -21.07 -13.23 1.57
CA LEU A 54 -20.31 -14.45 1.78
C LEU A 54 -21.19 -15.57 2.33
N THR A 55 -22.17 -15.20 3.12
CA THR A 55 -23.00 -16.16 3.83
C THR A 55 -24.32 -16.51 3.16
N ASP A 56 -24.73 -15.73 2.15
CA ASP A 56 -26.02 -15.91 1.46
C ASP A 56 -25.82 -16.38 0.00
N ASP A 57 -24.86 -15.80 -0.73
CA ASP A 57 -24.74 -15.97 -2.18
C ASP A 57 -23.36 -16.47 -2.65
N TRP A 58 -22.39 -16.60 -1.75
CA TRP A 58 -21.03 -17.01 -2.09
C TRP A 58 -20.77 -18.47 -1.74
N GLU A 59 -20.33 -19.25 -2.74
CA GLU A 59 -19.80 -20.58 -2.51
C GLU A 59 -18.27 -20.55 -2.40
N PRO A 60 -17.70 -21.07 -1.32
CA PRO A 60 -16.25 -21.23 -1.24
C PRO A 60 -15.72 -22.18 -2.32
N PRO A 61 -14.51 -21.93 -2.86
CA PRO A 61 -13.85 -22.84 -3.78
C PRO A 61 -13.84 -24.28 -3.24
N GLU A 62 -14.22 -25.25 -4.08
CA GLU A 62 -14.37 -26.66 -3.69
C GLU A 62 -13.10 -27.22 -3.02
N ILE A 63 -11.94 -26.77 -3.50
CA ILE A 63 -10.66 -27.17 -2.96
C ILE A 63 -10.48 -26.75 -1.49
N LEU A 64 -10.94 -25.54 -1.13
CA LEU A 64 -10.86 -25.06 0.24
C LEU A 64 -11.87 -25.80 1.13
N LYS A 65 -13.05 -26.18 0.61
CA LYS A 65 -14.03 -27.00 1.34
C LYS A 65 -13.51 -28.41 1.60
N THR A 66 -12.82 -29.00 0.63
CA THR A 66 -12.26 -30.36 0.73
C THR A 66 -11.09 -30.42 1.73
N TYR A 67 -10.19 -29.45 1.68
CA TYR A 67 -8.98 -29.36 2.53
C TYR A 67 -9.14 -28.33 3.65
N HIS A 68 -10.36 -28.17 4.18
CA HIS A 68 -10.70 -27.09 5.12
C HIS A 68 -9.81 -27.11 6.38
N PRO A 69 -9.30 -25.97 6.87
CA PRO A 69 -8.42 -25.92 8.05
C PRO A 69 -9.08 -26.35 9.38
N MET A 70 -10.39 -26.15 9.52
CA MET A 70 -11.18 -26.47 10.73
C MET A 70 -12.67 -26.72 10.45
N GLU A 71 -13.39 -27.47 11.26
CA GLU A 71 -14.86 -27.58 11.11
C GLU A 71 -15.55 -27.53 12.48
N CYS A 72 -16.81 -27.08 12.50
CA CYS A 72 -17.62 -27.10 13.69
C CYS A 72 -18.13 -28.52 13.97
N ILE A 73 -17.66 -29.12 15.07
CA ILE A 73 -18.00 -30.49 15.45
C ILE A 73 -19.25 -30.56 16.33
N GLY A 74 -19.80 -29.43 16.77
CA GLY A 74 -20.99 -29.38 17.62
C GLY A 74 -20.94 -28.19 18.56
N PHE A 75 -21.61 -28.33 19.70
CA PHE A 75 -21.66 -27.32 20.75
C PHE A 75 -21.02 -27.86 22.02
N ASP A 76 -20.34 -27.01 22.78
CA ASP A 76 -19.76 -27.42 24.04
C ASP A 76 -20.84 -27.54 25.14
N ASN A 77 -20.43 -27.90 26.36
CA ASN A 77 -21.35 -28.08 27.49
C ASN A 77 -22.15 -26.81 27.86
N PHE A 78 -21.80 -25.66 27.29
CA PHE A 78 -22.43 -24.36 27.52
C PHE A 78 -23.18 -23.85 26.28
N GLY A 79 -23.31 -24.67 25.24
CA GLY A 79 -24.00 -24.31 24.00
C GLY A 79 -23.17 -23.44 23.05
N ARG A 80 -21.85 -23.33 23.22
CA ARG A 80 -20.98 -22.54 22.32
C ARG A 80 -20.49 -23.41 21.16
N PRO A 81 -20.49 -22.94 19.90
CA PRO A 81 -19.95 -23.72 18.79
C PRO A 81 -18.49 -24.13 19.03
N VAL A 82 -18.16 -25.39 18.75
CA VAL A 82 -16.82 -25.95 18.89
C VAL A 82 -16.20 -26.11 17.51
N TRP A 83 -15.24 -25.26 17.18
CA TRP A 83 -14.44 -25.35 15.96
C TRP A 83 -13.19 -26.16 16.21
N PHE A 84 -13.07 -27.30 15.54
CA PHE A 84 -11.95 -28.22 15.68
C PHE A 84 -11.12 -28.26 14.40
N GLY A 85 -9.81 -28.03 14.48
CA GLY A 85 -8.93 -28.00 13.30
C GLY A 85 -7.60 -28.70 13.52
N ARG A 86 -7.15 -29.44 12.49
CA ARG A 86 -5.83 -30.07 12.42
C ARG A 86 -4.87 -29.14 11.66
N HIS A 87 -4.52 -28.02 12.28
CA HIS A 87 -3.86 -26.90 11.61
C HIS A 87 -2.45 -27.24 11.08
N SER A 88 -1.75 -28.19 11.70
CA SER A 88 -0.46 -28.71 11.18
C SER A 88 -0.61 -29.46 9.85
N GLN A 89 -1.79 -29.97 9.56
CA GLN A 89 -2.09 -30.79 8.38
C GLN A 89 -2.81 -30.00 7.28
N PHE A 90 -3.11 -28.72 7.51
CA PHE A 90 -3.61 -27.84 6.47
C PHE A 90 -2.46 -27.40 5.58
N ASP A 91 -2.47 -27.83 4.32
CA ASP A 91 -1.50 -27.40 3.32
C ASP A 91 -1.79 -25.98 2.83
N ILE A 92 -1.49 -25.02 3.70
CA ILE A 92 -1.61 -23.59 3.41
C ILE A 92 -0.79 -23.20 2.18
N ILE A 93 0.31 -23.89 1.92
CA ILE A 93 1.20 -23.61 0.78
C ILE A 93 0.51 -24.00 -0.50
N GLY A 94 -0.02 -25.23 -0.59
CA GLY A 94 -0.84 -25.70 -1.71
C GLY A 94 -2.11 -24.88 -1.89
N ALA A 95 -2.77 -24.46 -0.81
CA ALA A 95 -3.96 -23.62 -0.89
C ALA A 95 -3.64 -22.29 -1.58
N MET A 96 -2.50 -21.66 -1.24
CA MET A 96 -2.01 -20.46 -1.93
C MET A 96 -1.57 -20.70 -3.39
N GLN A 97 -1.43 -21.95 -3.84
CA GLN A 97 -1.25 -22.28 -5.27
C GLN A 97 -2.58 -22.46 -6.01
N CYS A 98 -3.68 -22.69 -5.29
CA CYS A 98 -5.00 -22.95 -5.87
C CYS A 98 -5.89 -21.70 -5.89
N VAL A 99 -5.69 -20.77 -4.94
CA VAL A 99 -6.46 -19.54 -4.83
C VAL A 99 -5.55 -18.37 -4.47
N ASN A 100 -5.97 -17.15 -4.82
CA ASN A 100 -5.23 -15.96 -4.42
C ASN A 100 -5.44 -15.62 -2.93
N THR A 101 -4.56 -14.79 -2.37
CA THR A 101 -4.59 -14.36 -0.96
C THR A 101 -5.91 -13.73 -0.53
N ARG A 102 -6.58 -12.98 -1.42
CA ARG A 102 -7.85 -12.32 -1.09
C ARG A 102 -8.98 -13.34 -0.95
N GLU A 103 -9.06 -14.31 -1.85
CA GLU A 103 -10.03 -15.41 -1.75
C GLU A 103 -9.83 -16.26 -0.50
N LEU A 104 -8.57 -16.57 -0.17
CA LEU A 104 -8.28 -17.34 1.04
C LEU A 104 -8.67 -16.59 2.33
N LEU A 105 -8.49 -15.26 2.37
CA LEU A 105 -9.00 -14.44 3.47
C LEU A 105 -10.52 -14.36 3.50
N ARG A 106 -11.19 -14.26 2.34
CA ARG A 106 -12.66 -14.32 2.25
C ARG A 106 -13.20 -15.66 2.77
N TYR A 107 -12.47 -16.74 2.51
CA TYR A 107 -12.80 -18.05 3.07
C TYR A 107 -12.73 -18.09 4.60
N PHE A 108 -11.68 -17.51 5.20
CA PHE A 108 -11.61 -17.43 6.66
C PHE A 108 -12.70 -16.53 7.26
N ILE A 109 -13.06 -15.44 6.59
CA ILE A 109 -14.19 -14.59 6.98
C ILE A 109 -15.49 -15.39 6.95
N TRP A 110 -15.69 -16.19 5.89
CA TRP A 110 -16.85 -17.07 5.75
C TRP A 110 -17.00 -18.06 6.91
N ILE A 111 -15.89 -18.68 7.36
CA ILE A 111 -15.88 -19.56 8.55
C ILE A 111 -16.37 -18.81 9.80
N ILE A 112 -15.85 -17.60 10.02
CA ILE A 112 -16.20 -16.79 11.20
C ILE A 112 -17.66 -16.36 11.16
N GLU A 113 -18.16 -15.92 10.00
CA GLU A 113 -19.58 -15.53 9.84
C GLU A 113 -20.51 -16.75 9.96
N ARG A 114 -20.09 -17.93 9.51
CA ARG A 114 -20.81 -19.20 9.75
C ARG A 114 -20.89 -19.48 11.25
N SER A 115 -19.79 -19.31 12.00
CA SER A 115 -19.81 -19.42 13.46
C SER A 115 -20.79 -18.43 14.08
N ARG A 116 -20.79 -17.17 13.61
CA ARG A 116 -21.73 -16.14 14.10
C ARG A 116 -23.19 -16.55 13.88
N ARG A 117 -23.54 -17.06 12.70
CA ARG A 117 -24.88 -17.57 12.40
C ARG A 117 -25.28 -18.75 13.30
N MET A 118 -24.34 -19.66 13.59
CA MET A 118 -24.57 -20.77 14.52
C MET A 118 -24.85 -20.28 15.93
N MET A 119 -24.07 -19.31 16.42
CA MET A 119 -24.27 -18.68 17.74
C MET A 119 -25.64 -18.00 17.84
N MET A 120 -26.07 -17.26 16.81
CA MET A 120 -27.41 -16.65 16.77
C MET A 120 -28.53 -17.71 16.83
N ARG A 121 -28.42 -18.79 16.05
CA ARG A 121 -29.41 -19.88 16.05
C ARG A 121 -29.47 -20.58 17.41
N GLN A 122 -28.31 -20.86 17.99
CA GLN A 122 -28.21 -21.52 19.28
C GLN A 122 -28.74 -20.64 20.41
N SER A 123 -28.53 -19.32 20.32
CA SER A 123 -29.08 -18.37 21.29
C SER A 123 -30.61 -18.40 21.31
N LYS A 124 -31.23 -18.43 20.11
CA LYS A 124 -32.68 -18.57 19.97
C LYS A 124 -33.18 -19.91 20.49
N LEU A 125 -32.46 -21.00 20.22
CA LEU A 125 -32.83 -22.35 20.64
C LEU A 125 -32.81 -22.52 22.17
N LEU A 126 -31.77 -21.99 22.83
CA LEU A 126 -31.58 -22.14 24.28
C LEU A 126 -32.24 -21.04 25.11
N GLY A 127 -32.71 -19.96 24.47
CA GLY A 127 -33.26 -18.80 25.17
C GLY A 127 -32.22 -18.03 26.00
N MET A 128 -30.94 -18.16 25.67
CA MET A 128 -29.83 -17.50 26.36
C MET A 128 -28.77 -17.00 25.35
N PRO A 129 -28.04 -15.91 25.64
CA PRO A 129 -27.10 -15.33 24.69
C PRO A 129 -25.84 -16.21 24.54
N ILE A 130 -25.70 -16.85 23.39
CA ILE A 130 -24.47 -17.49 22.92
C ILE A 130 -23.76 -16.51 22.01
N THR A 131 -22.65 -15.95 22.47
CA THR A 131 -21.91 -14.89 21.76
C THR A 131 -20.44 -15.22 21.50
N THR A 132 -19.97 -16.35 22.06
CA THR A 132 -18.59 -16.83 21.92
C THR A 132 -18.54 -18.25 21.36
N HIS A 133 -17.41 -18.60 20.75
CA HIS A 133 -17.12 -19.95 20.26
C HIS A 133 -15.82 -20.49 20.86
N LEU A 134 -15.69 -21.82 20.91
CA LEU A 134 -14.49 -22.52 21.35
C LEU A 134 -13.68 -22.94 20.12
N ILE A 135 -12.38 -22.66 20.12
CA ILE A 135 -11.45 -23.15 19.09
C ILE A 135 -10.58 -24.24 19.71
N VAL A 136 -10.48 -25.38 19.05
CA VAL A 136 -9.54 -26.46 19.37
C VAL A 136 -8.63 -26.69 18.17
N SER A 137 -7.33 -26.56 18.38
CA SER A 137 -6.32 -26.69 17.34
C SER A 137 -5.33 -27.79 17.69
N ASP A 138 -5.36 -28.88 16.93
CA ASP A 138 -4.33 -29.92 17.00
C ASP A 138 -3.12 -29.51 16.16
N MET A 139 -1.96 -29.44 16.81
CA MET A 139 -0.67 -29.05 16.23
C MET A 139 0.31 -30.23 16.11
N ALA A 140 -0.15 -31.47 16.28
CA ALA A 140 0.67 -32.65 16.06
C ALA A 140 1.32 -32.62 14.66
N ASP A 141 2.60 -32.99 14.55
CA ASP A 141 3.35 -33.01 13.28
C ASP A 141 3.60 -31.63 12.62
N TYR A 142 3.43 -30.54 13.38
CA TYR A 142 3.79 -29.21 12.88
C TYR A 142 5.29 -29.12 12.55
N SER A 143 5.61 -28.85 11.28
CA SER A 143 6.99 -28.91 10.77
C SER A 143 7.60 -27.54 10.46
N LEU A 144 8.93 -27.50 10.37
CA LEU A 144 9.72 -26.30 10.03
C LEU A 144 9.36 -25.71 8.64
N LYS A 145 8.75 -26.50 7.75
CA LYS A 145 8.33 -26.05 6.41
C LYS A 145 7.37 -24.86 6.49
N TYR A 146 6.55 -24.79 7.54
CA TYR A 146 5.61 -23.69 7.74
C TYR A 146 6.25 -22.46 8.40
N VAL A 147 7.21 -22.65 9.31
CA VAL A 147 7.98 -21.55 9.95
C VAL A 147 8.92 -20.86 8.98
N THR A 148 9.36 -21.54 7.94
CA THR A 148 10.20 -20.94 6.89
C THR A 148 9.36 -20.31 5.77
N ASN A 149 8.03 -20.50 5.78
CA ASN A 149 7.15 -20.00 4.75
C ASN A 149 6.72 -18.55 5.01
N ARG A 150 7.43 -17.61 4.37
CA ARG A 150 7.14 -16.18 4.48
C ARG A 150 5.73 -15.80 4.03
N ALA A 151 5.21 -16.39 2.95
CA ALA A 151 3.88 -16.08 2.44
C ALA A 151 2.78 -16.46 3.45
N GLY A 152 2.92 -17.62 4.10
CA GLY A 152 2.06 -18.09 5.17
C GLY A 152 2.11 -17.18 6.39
N HIS A 153 3.29 -16.68 6.78
CA HIS A 153 3.40 -15.68 7.85
C HIS A 153 2.68 -14.38 7.50
N GLU A 154 2.86 -13.87 6.28
CA GLU A 154 2.19 -12.65 5.83
C GLU A 154 0.66 -12.80 5.82
N LEU A 155 0.16 -13.96 5.38
CA LEU A 155 -1.25 -14.30 5.45
C LEU A 155 -1.75 -14.38 6.90
N GLY A 156 -1.01 -15.05 7.79
CA GLY A 156 -1.35 -15.16 9.21
C GLY A 156 -1.42 -13.82 9.92
N MET A 157 -0.48 -12.90 9.64
CA MET A 157 -0.52 -11.53 10.17
C MET A 157 -1.74 -10.76 9.66
N LYS A 158 -2.05 -10.84 8.36
CA LYS A 158 -3.25 -10.21 7.77
C LYS A 158 -4.53 -10.75 8.40
N PHE A 159 -4.60 -12.06 8.62
CA PHE A 159 -5.74 -12.69 9.27
C PHE A 159 -5.89 -12.22 10.73
N ALA A 160 -4.81 -12.22 11.52
CA ALA A 160 -4.85 -11.76 12.92
C ALA A 160 -5.30 -10.31 13.06
N GLN A 161 -4.76 -9.41 12.23
CA GLN A 161 -5.18 -8.00 12.18
C GLN A 161 -6.66 -7.85 11.82
N MET A 162 -7.12 -8.58 10.81
CA MET A 162 -8.52 -8.56 10.37
C MET A 162 -9.43 -9.08 11.48
N TYR A 163 -9.06 -10.18 12.12
CA TYR A 163 -9.84 -10.81 13.19
C TYR A 163 -10.02 -9.87 14.39
N GLU A 164 -8.94 -9.28 14.89
CA GLU A 164 -8.97 -8.36 16.05
C GLU A 164 -9.71 -7.06 15.77
N ALA A 165 -9.64 -6.55 14.54
CA ALA A 165 -10.35 -5.34 14.16
C ALA A 165 -11.87 -5.55 13.99
N ASN A 166 -12.31 -6.75 13.56
CA ASN A 166 -13.67 -6.97 13.08
C ASN A 166 -14.49 -7.98 13.88
N TYR A 167 -13.83 -8.83 14.67
CA TYR A 167 -14.47 -9.89 15.44
C TYR A 167 -14.14 -9.82 16.95
N PRO A 168 -14.24 -8.63 17.59
CA PRO A 168 -13.99 -8.51 19.02
C PRO A 168 -14.91 -9.41 19.84
N GLU A 169 -14.39 -9.92 20.96
CA GLU A 169 -15.15 -10.63 21.98
C GLU A 169 -15.88 -11.90 21.48
N MET A 170 -15.48 -12.50 20.35
CA MET A 170 -16.09 -13.75 19.83
C MET A 170 -15.38 -15.03 20.27
N LEU A 171 -14.12 -14.95 20.68
CA LEU A 171 -13.38 -16.12 21.16
C LEU A 171 -13.73 -16.37 22.63
N GLU A 172 -14.13 -17.59 22.98
CA GLU A 172 -14.21 -18.03 24.38
C GLU A 172 -12.84 -18.44 24.89
N LYS A 173 -12.30 -19.49 24.28
CA LYS A 173 -10.98 -20.07 24.53
C LYS A 173 -10.44 -20.63 23.23
N ALA A 174 -9.11 -20.61 23.08
CA ALA A 174 -8.40 -21.35 22.05
C ALA A 174 -7.52 -22.41 22.73
N ILE A 175 -7.93 -23.67 22.65
CA ILE A 175 -7.18 -24.80 23.21
C ILE A 175 -6.27 -25.36 22.10
N VAL A 176 -4.97 -25.19 22.26
CA VAL A 176 -3.96 -25.66 21.31
C VAL A 176 -3.24 -26.86 21.90
N ILE A 177 -3.40 -28.02 21.29
CA ILE A 177 -2.92 -29.31 21.81
C ILE A 177 -1.78 -29.86 20.97
N ASN A 178 -1.01 -30.79 21.54
CA ASN A 178 0.14 -31.42 20.88
C ASN A 178 1.16 -30.39 20.37
N THR A 179 1.38 -29.32 21.15
CA THR A 179 2.28 -28.24 20.77
C THR A 179 3.75 -28.66 20.87
N ALA A 180 4.53 -28.26 19.87
CA ALA A 180 5.99 -28.39 19.87
C ALA A 180 6.64 -27.02 20.15
N PRO A 181 7.87 -26.97 20.72
CA PRO A 181 8.54 -25.70 21.06
C PRO A 181 8.65 -24.70 19.89
N ILE A 182 8.73 -25.22 18.66
CA ILE A 182 8.77 -24.42 17.43
C ILE A 182 7.54 -23.52 17.23
N LEU A 183 6.39 -23.89 17.79
CA LEU A 183 5.15 -23.10 17.69
C LEU A 183 5.27 -21.74 18.38
N HIS A 184 6.11 -21.63 19.43
CA HIS A 184 6.35 -20.35 20.10
C HIS A 184 6.98 -19.30 19.16
N ILE A 185 7.71 -19.72 18.12
CA ILE A 185 8.25 -18.81 17.10
C ILE A 185 7.11 -18.18 16.30
N LEU A 186 6.15 -18.98 15.87
CA LEU A 186 4.98 -18.49 15.13
C LEU A 186 4.08 -17.62 15.99
N LEU A 187 3.86 -18.01 17.25
CA LEU A 187 3.10 -17.19 18.19
C LEU A 187 3.73 -15.81 18.32
N LYS A 188 5.06 -15.70 18.46
CA LYS A 188 5.76 -14.42 18.50
C LYS A 188 5.63 -13.59 17.21
N ILE A 189 5.42 -14.22 16.05
CA ILE A 189 5.20 -13.52 14.78
C ILE A 189 3.81 -12.88 14.73
N VAL A 190 2.78 -13.58 15.22
CA VAL A 190 1.38 -13.10 15.16
C VAL A 190 0.96 -12.31 16.39
N GLN A 191 1.60 -12.53 17.54
CA GLN A 191 1.28 -11.91 18.83
C GLN A 191 1.22 -10.37 18.80
N PRO A 192 2.10 -9.64 18.07
CA PRO A 192 2.00 -8.18 17.98
C PRO A 192 0.69 -7.66 17.36
N PHE A 193 -0.10 -8.53 16.75
CA PHE A 193 -1.39 -8.20 16.12
C PHE A 193 -2.58 -8.72 16.92
N LEU A 194 -2.35 -9.46 17.99
CA LEU A 194 -3.39 -9.96 18.89
C LEU A 194 -3.46 -9.07 20.13
N SER A 195 -4.66 -8.85 20.66
CA SER A 195 -4.83 -8.15 21.93
C SER A 195 -4.42 -9.04 23.10
N ASP A 196 -3.95 -8.44 24.20
CA ASP A 196 -3.64 -9.17 25.43
C ASP A 196 -4.84 -10.01 25.91
N TYR A 197 -6.05 -9.51 25.65
CA TYR A 197 -7.30 -10.22 25.94
C TYR A 197 -7.44 -11.51 25.12
N THR A 198 -7.24 -11.48 23.79
CA THR A 198 -7.25 -12.69 22.95
C THR A 198 -6.14 -13.65 23.35
N VAL A 199 -4.92 -13.14 23.59
CA VAL A 199 -3.79 -13.99 24.01
C VAL A 199 -4.08 -14.69 25.34
N SER A 200 -4.73 -14.00 26.29
CA SER A 200 -5.10 -14.59 27.59
C SER A 200 -6.09 -15.76 27.49
N LYS A 201 -6.82 -15.87 26.38
CA LYS A 201 -7.76 -16.96 26.10
C LYS A 201 -7.12 -18.17 25.41
N MET A 202 -5.84 -18.07 25.05
CA MET A 202 -5.10 -19.16 24.40
C MET A 202 -4.44 -20.04 25.47
N GLN A 203 -4.71 -21.36 25.39
CA GLN A 203 -4.15 -22.36 26.30
C GLN A 203 -3.35 -23.37 25.49
N PHE A 204 -2.06 -23.51 25.80
CA PHE A 204 -1.15 -24.37 25.07
C PHE A 204 -0.82 -25.59 25.90
N TYR A 205 -1.04 -26.76 25.32
CA TYR A 205 -0.73 -28.04 25.92
C TYR A 205 0.29 -28.77 25.04
N GLY A 206 1.32 -29.36 25.68
CA GLY A 206 2.32 -30.17 24.98
C GLY A 206 1.75 -31.50 24.48
N SER A 207 2.61 -32.49 24.28
CA SER A 207 2.23 -33.84 23.84
C SER A 207 1.65 -34.72 24.96
N ASN A 208 1.51 -34.21 26.19
CA ASN A 208 0.93 -34.97 27.29
C ASN A 208 -0.58 -35.11 27.12
N ARG A 209 -1.00 -36.29 26.63
CA ARG A 209 -2.41 -36.62 26.39
C ARG A 209 -3.31 -36.34 27.58
N LYS A 210 -2.91 -36.73 28.78
CA LYS A 210 -3.77 -36.61 29.97
C LYS A 210 -4.09 -35.14 30.27
N GLU A 211 -3.15 -34.23 30.07
CA GLU A 211 -3.32 -32.80 30.34
C GLU A 211 -4.33 -32.16 29.39
N TRP A 212 -4.11 -32.31 28.07
CA TRP A 212 -5.01 -31.70 27.11
C TRP A 212 -6.37 -32.41 27.05
N GLU A 213 -6.42 -33.74 27.25
CA GLU A 213 -7.69 -34.47 27.27
C GLU A 213 -8.57 -34.03 28.44
N THR A 214 -7.97 -33.80 29.60
CA THR A 214 -8.68 -33.24 30.77
C THR A 214 -9.26 -31.86 30.43
N ALA A 215 -8.45 -30.97 29.84
CA ALA A 215 -8.90 -29.62 29.46
C ALA A 215 -10.01 -29.62 28.41
N LEU A 216 -9.99 -30.55 27.45
CA LEU A 216 -11.05 -30.70 26.46
C LEU A 216 -12.35 -31.21 27.09
N LYS A 217 -12.27 -32.23 27.96
CA LYS A 217 -13.45 -32.84 28.62
C LYS A 217 -14.14 -31.93 29.62
N GLU A 218 -13.41 -30.97 30.20
CA GLU A 218 -14.02 -29.93 31.05
C GLU A 218 -15.00 -29.03 30.26
N LEU A 219 -14.77 -28.85 28.96
CA LEU A 219 -15.57 -27.95 28.13
C LEU A 219 -16.52 -28.70 27.20
N ILE A 220 -16.10 -29.84 26.65
CA ILE A 220 -16.77 -30.54 25.55
C ILE A 220 -17.22 -31.92 26.04
N SER A 221 -18.49 -32.26 25.84
CA SER A 221 -19.04 -33.60 26.11
C SER A 221 -18.28 -34.67 25.32
N GLU A 222 -18.09 -35.83 25.93
CA GLU A 222 -17.42 -36.97 25.28
C GLU A 222 -18.16 -37.41 24.00
N GLU A 223 -19.48 -37.26 23.92
CA GLU A 223 -20.28 -37.62 22.74
C GLU A 223 -19.98 -36.76 21.50
N ILE A 224 -19.48 -35.54 21.70
CA ILE A 224 -19.21 -34.58 20.63
C ILE A 224 -17.76 -34.68 20.18
N LEU A 225 -16.86 -34.90 21.14
CA LEU A 225 -15.42 -35.00 20.92
C LEU A 225 -15.07 -36.31 20.19
N PRO A 226 -14.25 -36.30 19.14
CA PRO A 226 -13.84 -37.54 18.48
C PRO A 226 -13.01 -38.44 19.41
N LYS A 227 -13.16 -39.75 19.24
CA LYS A 227 -12.51 -40.77 20.07
C LYS A 227 -10.98 -40.65 20.07
N LYS A 228 -10.39 -40.25 18.95
CA LYS A 228 -8.94 -39.98 18.85
C LYS A 228 -8.46 -38.94 19.88
N TRP A 229 -9.26 -37.92 20.17
CA TRP A 229 -8.97 -36.86 21.13
C TRP A 229 -9.69 -37.02 22.48
N GLY A 230 -10.08 -38.26 22.82
CA GLY A 230 -10.55 -38.62 24.16
C GLY A 230 -12.05 -38.67 24.36
N GLY A 231 -12.85 -38.36 23.34
CA GLY A 231 -14.31 -38.55 23.42
C GLY A 231 -14.74 -39.98 23.05
N THR A 232 -16.01 -40.11 22.65
CA THR A 232 -16.63 -41.37 22.23
C THR A 232 -17.12 -41.32 20.78
N ARG A 233 -17.06 -40.14 20.12
CA ARG A 233 -17.56 -39.98 18.76
C ARG A 233 -16.69 -40.70 17.73
N ILE A 234 -17.36 -41.43 16.86
CA ILE A 234 -16.81 -42.09 15.68
C ILE A 234 -17.74 -41.72 14.51
N ASP A 235 -17.19 -41.45 13.33
CA ASP A 235 -18.02 -41.10 12.17
C ASP A 235 -18.71 -42.33 11.53
N SER A 236 -19.49 -42.09 10.47
CA SER A 236 -20.31 -43.14 9.86
C SER A 236 -19.49 -44.24 9.17
N LYS A 237 -18.20 -43.99 8.93
CA LYS A 237 -17.24 -44.95 8.36
C LYS A 237 -16.42 -45.70 9.41
N GLY A 238 -16.63 -45.43 10.69
CA GLY A 238 -15.87 -46.04 11.76
C GLY A 238 -14.52 -45.36 12.04
N ASP A 239 -14.27 -44.16 11.52
CA ASP A 239 -13.03 -43.42 11.77
C ASP A 239 -13.12 -42.64 13.10
N GLU A 240 -12.22 -42.98 14.02
CA GLU A 240 -12.12 -42.38 15.35
C GLU A 240 -11.65 -40.91 15.34
N SER A 241 -11.13 -40.44 14.21
CA SER A 241 -10.76 -39.04 13.99
C SER A 241 -11.89 -38.19 13.39
N CYS A 242 -13.03 -38.81 13.05
CA CYS A 242 -14.18 -38.15 12.44
C CYS A 242 -13.82 -37.34 11.18
N SER A 243 -13.03 -37.90 10.27
CA SER A 243 -12.57 -37.19 9.06
C SER A 243 -13.71 -36.77 8.12
N GLU A 244 -14.87 -37.44 8.17
CA GLU A 244 -16.08 -36.98 7.44
C GLU A 244 -16.58 -35.61 7.88
N ILE A 245 -16.28 -35.21 9.13
CA ILE A 245 -16.71 -33.94 9.71
C ILE A 245 -15.54 -32.97 9.71
N ILE A 246 -14.36 -33.38 10.17
CA ILE A 246 -13.20 -32.48 10.36
C ILE A 246 -12.44 -32.26 9.03
N GLY A 247 -12.92 -32.81 7.92
CA GLY A 247 -12.35 -32.65 6.58
C GLY A 247 -11.20 -33.61 6.28
N MET A 248 -10.76 -33.64 5.02
CA MET A 248 -9.58 -34.41 4.62
C MET A 248 -8.31 -33.66 5.02
N THR A 249 -7.28 -34.40 5.44
CA THR A 249 -5.96 -33.82 5.70
C THR A 249 -4.93 -34.33 4.71
N GLY A 250 -3.95 -33.48 4.39
CA GLY A 250 -2.90 -33.81 3.45
C GLY A 250 -2.52 -32.64 2.53
N ASP A 251 -1.48 -32.87 1.74
CA ASP A 251 -1.04 -31.92 0.72
C ASP A 251 -2.10 -31.83 -0.40
N ILE A 252 -2.35 -30.62 -0.90
CA ILE A 252 -3.30 -30.42 -1.99
C ILE A 252 -2.70 -30.99 -3.29
N PRO A 253 -3.40 -31.89 -4.01
CA PRO A 253 -2.89 -32.45 -5.25
C PRO A 253 -2.57 -31.34 -6.24
N LYS A 254 -1.38 -31.42 -6.84
CA LYS A 254 -0.86 -30.36 -7.71
C LYS A 254 -1.78 -30.08 -8.90
N GLU A 255 -2.58 -31.06 -9.36
CA GLU A 255 -3.58 -30.87 -10.42
C GLU A 255 -4.58 -29.73 -10.15
N TYR A 256 -4.84 -29.40 -8.87
CA TYR A 256 -5.70 -28.29 -8.49
C TYR A 256 -5.01 -26.92 -8.48
N TYR A 257 -3.70 -26.87 -8.72
CA TYR A 257 -2.96 -25.61 -8.73
C TYR A 257 -3.38 -24.80 -9.97
N LEU A 258 -3.52 -23.48 -9.83
CA LEU A 258 -3.95 -22.59 -10.92
C LEU A 258 -3.06 -22.71 -12.16
N SER A 259 -1.77 -23.00 -11.94
CA SER A 259 -0.80 -23.29 -13.01
C SER A 259 -1.19 -24.47 -13.90
N ASN A 260 -1.90 -25.46 -13.35
CA ASN A 260 -2.35 -26.64 -14.06
C ASN A 260 -3.76 -26.48 -14.63
N MET A 261 -4.67 -25.77 -13.94
CA MET A 261 -6.04 -25.51 -14.42
C MET A 261 -6.08 -24.55 -15.62
N GLN A 262 -5.17 -23.57 -15.70
CA GLN A 262 -5.11 -22.64 -16.84
C GLN A 262 -4.49 -23.24 -18.11
N ARG A 263 -3.95 -24.48 -18.08
CA ARG A 263 -3.41 -25.12 -19.30
C ARG A 263 -4.46 -25.31 -20.41
N ALA A 264 -5.76 -25.40 -20.08
CA ALA A 264 -6.84 -25.56 -21.05
C ALA A 264 -6.92 -24.40 -22.06
N ASP A 265 -6.64 -23.16 -21.64
CA ASP A 265 -6.66 -21.98 -22.52
C ASP A 265 -5.51 -21.94 -23.54
N LEU A 266 -4.51 -22.80 -23.32
CA LEU A 266 -3.36 -23.03 -24.19
C LEU A 266 -3.40 -24.43 -24.83
N GLU A 267 -4.49 -25.17 -24.66
CA GLU A 267 -4.65 -26.49 -25.27
C GLU A 267 -4.73 -26.37 -26.80
N GLY A 268 -3.95 -27.18 -27.51
CA GLY A 268 -3.81 -27.10 -28.97
C GLY A 268 -2.82 -26.05 -29.49
N TYR A 269 -2.26 -25.18 -28.64
CA TYR A 269 -1.21 -24.25 -29.04
C TYR A 269 0.19 -24.90 -29.02
N PRO A 270 1.15 -24.40 -29.83
CA PRO A 270 2.50 -24.95 -29.87
C PRO A 270 3.17 -24.99 -28.49
N SER A 271 3.75 -26.13 -28.14
CA SER A 271 4.55 -26.32 -26.94
C SER A 271 5.98 -26.73 -27.31
N VAL A 272 6.96 -25.99 -26.81
CA VAL A 272 8.38 -26.16 -27.17
C VAL A 272 9.24 -26.27 -25.92
N LYS A 273 10.08 -27.31 -25.87
CA LYS A 273 11.09 -27.47 -24.84
C LYS A 273 12.30 -26.59 -25.13
N ILE A 274 12.58 -25.62 -24.27
CA ILE A 274 13.77 -24.78 -24.31
C ILE A 274 14.76 -25.30 -23.27
N VAL A 275 15.81 -25.99 -23.73
CA VAL A 275 16.84 -26.55 -22.84
C VAL A 275 17.63 -25.43 -22.14
N ASN A 276 18.24 -25.76 -21.00
CA ASN A 276 19.06 -24.83 -20.23
C ASN A 276 20.18 -24.23 -21.11
N GLY A 277 20.43 -22.94 -21.00
CA GLY A 277 21.45 -22.27 -21.83
C GLY A 277 21.01 -21.93 -23.27
N LYS A 278 19.76 -22.19 -23.65
CA LYS A 278 19.23 -21.92 -25.01
C LYS A 278 18.06 -20.93 -25.00
N ASN A 279 17.68 -20.48 -26.19
CA ASN A 279 16.51 -19.65 -26.44
C ASN A 279 15.70 -20.18 -27.63
N LEU A 280 14.46 -19.71 -27.74
CA LEU A 280 13.55 -19.92 -28.86
C LEU A 280 13.18 -18.54 -29.42
N VAL A 281 13.22 -18.41 -30.75
CA VAL A 281 12.80 -17.18 -31.44
C VAL A 281 11.74 -17.54 -32.46
N ILE A 282 10.56 -16.92 -32.35
CA ILE A 282 9.44 -17.07 -33.28
C ILE A 282 9.32 -15.80 -34.10
N THR A 283 9.12 -15.92 -35.41
CA THR A 283 8.93 -14.75 -36.26
C THR A 283 7.47 -14.60 -36.70
N ARG A 284 6.94 -13.38 -36.58
CA ARG A 284 5.62 -12.99 -37.08
C ARG A 284 5.74 -11.79 -38.00
N SER A 285 5.19 -11.92 -39.21
CA SER A 285 5.16 -10.86 -40.21
C SER A 285 3.86 -10.08 -40.09
N VAL A 286 3.96 -8.79 -39.77
CA VAL A 286 2.85 -7.84 -39.72
C VAL A 286 2.69 -7.23 -41.11
N LYS A 287 1.55 -7.50 -41.77
CA LYS A 287 1.29 -7.05 -43.15
C LYS A 287 0.67 -5.66 -43.22
N GLU A 288 -0.22 -5.35 -42.26
CA GLU A 288 -0.98 -4.10 -42.20
C GLU A 288 -0.38 -3.16 -41.16
N PRO A 289 -0.17 -1.86 -41.49
CA PRO A 289 0.24 -0.88 -40.49
C PRO A 289 -0.86 -0.70 -39.43
N LYS A 290 -0.50 -0.26 -38.23
CA LYS A 290 -1.43 -0.15 -37.09
C LYS A 290 -2.10 -1.48 -36.75
N SER A 291 -1.32 -2.55 -36.62
CA SER A 291 -1.80 -3.82 -36.07
C SER A 291 -1.43 -3.95 -34.60
N VAL A 292 -1.97 -4.94 -33.90
CA VAL A 292 -1.60 -5.36 -32.55
C VAL A 292 -1.02 -6.76 -32.62
N LEU A 293 0.17 -6.93 -32.06
CA LEU A 293 0.76 -8.24 -31.81
C LEU A 293 0.35 -8.69 -30.40
N LYS A 294 -0.44 -9.75 -30.30
CA LYS A 294 -0.92 -10.34 -29.05
C LYS A 294 -0.16 -11.62 -28.74
N TRP A 295 0.09 -11.89 -27.47
CA TRP A 295 0.67 -13.14 -27.03
C TRP A 295 0.01 -13.64 -25.74
N LYS A 296 0.03 -14.95 -25.57
CA LYS A 296 -0.22 -15.64 -24.30
C LYS A 296 0.72 -16.83 -24.20
N PHE A 297 1.32 -17.07 -23.04
CA PHE A 297 2.18 -18.23 -22.85
C PHE A 297 2.26 -18.69 -21.39
N HIS A 298 2.64 -19.95 -21.23
CA HIS A 298 2.94 -20.59 -19.96
C HIS A 298 4.30 -21.28 -20.03
N SER A 299 5.08 -21.24 -18.95
CA SER A 299 6.41 -21.83 -18.86
C SER A 299 6.50 -22.81 -17.70
N GLU A 300 6.56 -24.10 -18.00
CA GLU A 300 6.79 -25.16 -17.04
C GLU A 300 8.27 -25.21 -16.68
N GLY A 301 8.61 -25.35 -15.39
CA GLY A 301 10.00 -25.35 -14.93
C GLY A 301 10.51 -23.99 -14.44
N GLY A 302 9.60 -23.08 -14.09
CA GLY A 302 9.88 -21.79 -13.45
C GLY A 302 9.79 -20.62 -14.42
N ASP A 303 10.44 -19.52 -14.06
CA ASP A 303 10.43 -18.28 -14.83
C ASP A 303 11.07 -18.44 -16.22
N ILE A 304 10.66 -17.68 -17.22
CA ILE A 304 11.29 -17.60 -18.56
C ILE A 304 11.54 -16.13 -18.90
N ALA A 305 12.65 -15.80 -19.56
CA ALA A 305 12.83 -14.43 -20.07
C ALA A 305 12.09 -14.27 -21.41
N PHE A 306 11.27 -13.21 -21.53
CA PHE A 306 10.44 -12.95 -22.70
C PHE A 306 10.67 -11.54 -23.22
N GLY A 307 10.79 -11.38 -24.54
CA GLY A 307 10.93 -10.08 -25.19
C GLY A 307 10.56 -10.11 -26.67
N ILE A 308 10.43 -8.94 -27.29
CA ILE A 308 10.04 -8.79 -28.71
C ILE A 308 10.98 -7.81 -29.39
N ARG A 309 11.45 -8.14 -30.59
CA ARG A 309 12.30 -7.27 -31.42
C ARG A 309 11.76 -7.18 -32.85
N LYS A 310 11.78 -6.00 -33.46
CA LYS A 310 11.46 -5.79 -34.87
C LYS A 310 12.72 -5.93 -35.72
N ARG A 311 12.70 -6.76 -36.76
CA ARG A 311 13.80 -6.86 -37.72
C ARG A 311 13.90 -5.58 -38.54
N GLU A 312 15.13 -5.11 -38.75
CA GLU A 312 15.38 -3.93 -39.57
C GLU A 312 15.79 -4.30 -41.00
N PRO A 313 15.38 -3.52 -42.01
CA PRO A 313 15.71 -3.79 -43.42
C PRO A 313 17.21 -3.82 -43.74
N GLN A 314 18.04 -3.11 -42.95
CA GLN A 314 19.48 -2.98 -43.17
C GLN A 314 20.32 -4.03 -42.41
N GLY A 315 19.66 -4.99 -41.74
CA GLY A 315 20.29 -5.98 -40.88
C GLY A 315 20.41 -5.49 -39.44
N GLY A 316 19.86 -6.26 -38.49
CA GLY A 316 19.72 -5.87 -37.09
C GLY A 316 18.30 -6.10 -36.58
N ALA A 317 18.09 -5.90 -35.27
CA ALA A 317 16.76 -5.97 -34.68
C ALA A 317 16.61 -4.88 -33.61
N LYS A 318 15.59 -4.02 -33.77
CA LYS A 318 15.22 -2.97 -32.82
C LYS A 318 14.37 -3.57 -31.71
N GLU A 319 14.70 -3.28 -30.46
CA GLU A 319 13.89 -3.73 -29.32
C GLU A 319 12.51 -3.06 -29.32
N VAL A 320 11.47 -3.87 -29.16
CA VAL A 320 10.06 -3.46 -29.14
C VAL A 320 9.47 -3.69 -27.76
N LEU A 321 9.77 -4.84 -27.15
CA LEU A 321 9.49 -5.14 -25.75
C LEU A 321 10.78 -5.67 -25.11
N ALA A 322 11.23 -4.95 -24.08
CA ALA A 322 12.44 -5.31 -23.33
C ALA A 322 12.34 -6.71 -22.75
N LYS A 323 13.43 -7.47 -22.89
CA LYS A 323 13.48 -8.84 -22.42
C LYS A 323 13.50 -8.89 -20.89
N THR A 324 12.44 -9.42 -20.27
CA THR A 324 12.31 -9.51 -18.80
C THR A 324 11.98 -10.93 -18.35
N ARG A 325 12.38 -11.31 -17.13
CA ARG A 325 12.10 -12.63 -16.54
C ARG A 325 10.69 -12.65 -15.96
N ILE A 326 9.85 -13.56 -16.46
CA ILE A 326 8.44 -13.67 -16.08
C ILE A 326 8.22 -15.02 -15.39
N MET A 327 7.62 -15.01 -14.19
CA MET A 327 7.21 -16.20 -13.43
C MET A 327 5.94 -16.83 -14.02
N ALA A 328 5.99 -17.17 -15.32
CA ALA A 328 4.87 -17.71 -16.09
C ALA A 328 4.58 -19.20 -15.82
N ASN A 329 5.04 -19.71 -14.67
CA ASN A 329 4.77 -21.06 -14.19
C ASN A 329 3.56 -21.11 -13.24
N ASN A 330 3.08 -19.96 -12.75
CA ASN A 330 1.97 -19.86 -11.79
C ASN A 330 0.66 -19.36 -12.43
N TYR A 331 0.73 -18.82 -13.65
CA TYR A 331 -0.39 -18.27 -14.42
C TYR A 331 -0.02 -18.21 -15.91
N ILE A 332 -0.98 -17.94 -16.79
CA ILE A 332 -0.71 -17.59 -18.21
C ILE A 332 -0.27 -16.14 -18.32
N ALA A 333 0.96 -15.92 -18.80
CA ALA A 333 1.45 -14.59 -19.12
C ALA A 333 0.88 -14.14 -20.48
N GLU A 334 0.06 -13.09 -20.46
CA GLU A 334 -0.56 -12.51 -21.65
C GLU A 334 -0.16 -11.04 -21.83
N GLY A 335 -0.25 -10.56 -23.07
CA GLY A 335 0.00 -9.16 -23.38
C GLY A 335 -0.23 -8.85 -24.84
N GLN A 336 -0.23 -7.56 -25.14
CA GLN A 336 -0.40 -7.05 -26.49
C GLN A 336 0.41 -5.78 -26.69
N ILE A 337 0.90 -5.55 -27.91
CA ILE A 337 1.66 -4.35 -28.26
C ILE A 337 1.27 -3.88 -29.67
N PRO A 338 1.03 -2.56 -29.87
CA PRO A 338 0.85 -2.03 -31.21
C PRO A 338 2.13 -2.22 -32.03
N VAL A 339 1.96 -2.62 -33.28
CA VAL A 339 3.03 -2.94 -34.23
C VAL A 339 2.71 -2.37 -35.61
N ASP A 340 3.73 -1.82 -36.24
CA ASP A 340 3.67 -1.42 -37.65
C ASP A 340 4.08 -2.54 -38.57
N LYS A 341 3.89 -2.36 -39.88
CA LYS A 341 4.34 -3.31 -40.90
C LYS A 341 5.81 -3.70 -40.70
N GLY A 342 6.09 -4.99 -40.75
CA GLY A 342 7.45 -5.55 -40.60
C GLY A 342 7.47 -6.92 -39.94
N ASP A 343 8.66 -7.51 -39.83
CA ASP A 343 8.87 -8.81 -39.20
C ASP A 343 9.29 -8.65 -37.74
N TYR A 344 8.63 -9.35 -36.84
CA TYR A 344 8.87 -9.31 -35.40
C TYR A 344 9.36 -10.66 -34.90
N ASN A 345 10.44 -10.65 -34.13
CA ASN A 345 11.01 -11.78 -33.43
C ASN A 345 10.51 -11.77 -31.98
N ILE A 346 9.75 -12.78 -31.59
CA ILE A 346 9.28 -13.05 -30.24
C ILE A 346 10.26 -14.04 -29.61
N GLU A 347 10.95 -13.63 -28.57
CA GLU A 347 12.06 -14.36 -27.97
C GLU A 347 11.67 -14.93 -26.59
N PHE A 348 11.76 -16.25 -26.44
CA PHE A 348 11.71 -16.96 -25.16
C PHE A 348 13.13 -17.44 -24.81
N ASP A 349 13.69 -16.96 -23.71
CA ASP A 349 15.10 -17.11 -23.40
C ASP A 349 15.31 -17.85 -22.08
N ASN A 350 15.96 -19.02 -22.16
CA ASN A 350 16.34 -19.85 -21.03
C ASN A 350 17.88 -19.91 -20.85
N SER A 351 18.60 -18.93 -21.41
CA SER A 351 20.07 -18.91 -21.39
C SER A 351 20.67 -18.75 -19.99
N TYR A 352 19.91 -18.20 -19.05
CA TYR A 352 20.34 -17.99 -17.67
C TYR A 352 20.14 -19.19 -16.75
N SER A 353 19.37 -20.21 -17.17
CA SER A 353 19.17 -21.39 -16.34
C SER A 353 20.36 -22.32 -16.45
N TYR A 354 20.94 -22.69 -15.31
CA TYR A 354 22.10 -23.60 -15.26
C TYR A 354 21.70 -25.07 -15.39
N PHE A 355 20.54 -25.47 -14.84
CA PHE A 355 20.19 -26.88 -14.66
C PHE A 355 18.80 -27.26 -15.18
N THR A 356 17.93 -26.29 -15.45
CA THR A 356 16.51 -26.55 -15.74
C THR A 356 16.14 -26.22 -17.18
N SER A 357 15.62 -27.22 -17.90
CA SER A 357 14.91 -27.00 -19.16
C SER A 357 13.49 -26.50 -18.87
N LYS A 358 12.92 -25.71 -19.77
CA LYS A 358 11.57 -25.15 -19.63
C LYS A 358 10.68 -25.60 -20.77
N MET A 359 9.45 -26.02 -20.48
CA MET A 359 8.45 -26.30 -21.51
C MET A 359 7.59 -25.06 -21.68
N VAL A 360 7.63 -24.42 -22.85
CA VAL A 360 6.90 -23.19 -23.10
C VAL A 360 5.77 -23.46 -24.10
N THR A 361 4.53 -23.29 -23.66
CA THR A 361 3.32 -23.36 -24.50
C THR A 361 2.84 -21.94 -24.76
N PHE A 362 2.58 -21.57 -26.02
CA PHE A 362 2.30 -20.17 -26.37
C PHE A 362 1.36 -19.98 -27.57
N SER A 363 0.60 -18.88 -27.58
CA SER A 363 0.00 -18.28 -28.78
C SER A 363 0.64 -16.93 -29.08
N VAL A 364 0.81 -16.62 -30.37
CA VAL A 364 1.22 -15.30 -30.85
C VAL A 364 0.45 -14.97 -32.13
N GLU A 365 -0.35 -13.91 -32.07
CA GLU A 365 -1.33 -13.50 -33.09
C GLU A 365 -1.15 -12.02 -33.48
N VAL A 366 -1.57 -11.64 -34.68
CA VAL A 366 -1.53 -10.26 -35.19
C VAL A 366 -2.92 -9.89 -35.68
N GLU A 367 -3.47 -8.77 -35.18
CA GLU A 367 -4.79 -8.26 -35.56
C GLU A 367 -4.71 -6.77 -35.96
N PRO A 368 -5.46 -6.28 -36.97
CA PRO A 368 -5.53 -4.84 -37.29
C PRO A 368 -6.22 -4.03 -36.18
N ILE A 369 -5.77 -2.81 -35.91
CA ILE A 369 -6.41 -1.88 -34.96
C ILE A 369 -7.64 -1.23 -35.62
N ASP A 370 -8.81 -1.38 -35.01
CA ASP A 370 -10.01 -0.62 -35.38
C ASP A 370 -9.83 0.87 -35.05
N SER A 371 -10.17 1.73 -36.02
CA SER A 371 -9.77 3.13 -36.11
C SER A 371 -10.34 4.08 -35.05
N ASP A 372 -11.24 3.60 -34.18
CA ASP A 372 -11.83 4.39 -33.09
C ASP A 372 -10.94 4.51 -31.83
N SER A 373 -9.83 3.76 -31.76
CA SER A 373 -9.02 3.64 -30.54
C SER A 373 -8.01 4.78 -30.30
N VAL A 374 -7.88 5.76 -31.21
CA VAL A 374 -6.66 6.60 -31.28
C VAL A 374 -6.71 7.96 -30.55
N ARG A 375 -7.81 8.49 -30.03
CA ARG A 375 -7.76 9.85 -29.42
C ARG A 375 -8.59 10.09 -28.16
N ARG A 376 -8.43 9.26 -27.13
CA ARG A 376 -9.06 9.52 -25.82
C ARG A 376 -8.42 10.66 -25.03
N VAL A 377 -7.10 10.86 -25.16
CA VAL A 377 -6.35 11.90 -24.42
C VAL A 377 -6.03 13.15 -25.25
N ALA A 378 -6.55 13.24 -26.48
CA ALA A 378 -6.35 14.42 -27.33
C ALA A 378 -6.99 15.65 -26.66
N GLY A 379 -6.17 16.66 -26.38
CA GLY A 379 -6.59 17.90 -25.69
C GLY A 379 -6.11 18.03 -24.24
N LEU A 380 -5.44 17.02 -23.67
CA LEU A 380 -4.69 17.20 -22.42
C LEU A 380 -3.38 17.95 -22.71
N ASN A 381 -3.08 18.99 -21.91
CA ASN A 381 -1.78 19.66 -21.96
C ASN A 381 -0.73 18.80 -21.26
N LEU A 382 -0.09 17.90 -22.00
CA LEU A 382 0.88 16.96 -21.47
C LEU A 382 2.23 17.67 -21.21
N PRO A 383 2.95 17.33 -20.12
CA PRO A 383 4.30 17.84 -19.86
C PRO A 383 5.34 17.41 -20.89
N GLU A 384 5.03 16.34 -21.62
CA GLU A 384 5.88 15.75 -22.64
C GLU A 384 5.01 14.97 -23.63
N GLU A 385 5.09 15.34 -24.90
CA GLU A 385 4.42 14.65 -26.00
C GLU A 385 5.34 13.57 -26.57
N SER A 386 5.61 12.54 -25.76
CA SER A 386 6.42 11.38 -26.15
C SER A 386 5.68 10.07 -25.87
N ASP A 387 5.97 9.05 -26.68
CA ASP A 387 5.42 7.71 -26.47
C ASP A 387 5.92 7.16 -25.12
N GLU A 388 7.17 7.45 -24.74
CA GLU A 388 7.75 7.08 -23.45
C GLU A 388 6.95 7.66 -22.27
N TYR A 389 6.50 8.92 -22.40
CA TYR A 389 5.65 9.57 -21.39
C TYR A 389 4.28 8.91 -21.29
N LEU A 390 3.66 8.49 -22.38
CA LEU A 390 2.35 7.82 -22.35
C LEU A 390 2.45 6.36 -21.88
N LEU A 391 3.48 5.64 -22.31
CA LEU A 391 3.69 4.23 -21.99
C LEU A 391 3.84 3.97 -20.49
N ARG A 392 4.33 4.93 -19.70
CA ARG A 392 4.46 4.77 -18.24
C ARG A 392 3.10 4.60 -17.55
N TRP A 393 2.07 5.31 -18.02
CA TRP A 393 0.71 5.23 -17.47
C TRP A 393 0.04 3.91 -17.85
N LEU A 394 0.25 3.49 -19.11
CA LEU A 394 -0.24 2.21 -19.61
C LEU A 394 0.39 1.05 -18.84
N ARG A 395 1.72 1.01 -18.70
CA ARG A 395 2.42 -0.03 -17.92
C ARG A 395 1.94 -0.10 -16.48
N ALA A 396 1.76 1.06 -15.83
CA ALA A 396 1.28 1.15 -14.45
C ALA A 396 -0.14 0.60 -14.23
N ARG A 397 -0.91 0.43 -15.30
CA ARG A 397 -2.27 -0.11 -15.28
C ARG A 397 -2.43 -1.34 -16.16
N ASN A 398 -1.34 -2.07 -16.42
CA ASN A 398 -1.34 -3.29 -17.23
C ASN A 398 -2.03 -3.10 -18.60
N PHE A 399 -1.80 -1.94 -19.22
CA PHE A 399 -2.39 -1.52 -20.50
C PHE A 399 -3.92 -1.44 -20.53
N ASP A 400 -4.58 -1.40 -19.37
CA ASP A 400 -5.99 -1.02 -19.24
C ASP A 400 -6.16 0.47 -19.59
N LEU A 401 -6.78 0.73 -20.74
CA LEU A 401 -6.88 2.08 -21.32
C LEU A 401 -7.68 3.03 -20.42
N ASP A 402 -8.82 2.58 -19.87
CA ASP A 402 -9.69 3.42 -19.04
C ASP A 402 -8.99 3.81 -17.74
N LYS A 403 -8.33 2.85 -17.07
CA LYS A 403 -7.59 3.12 -15.84
C LYS A 403 -6.33 3.97 -16.06
N ALA A 404 -5.62 3.76 -17.17
CA ALA A 404 -4.45 4.54 -17.52
C ALA A 404 -4.82 5.99 -17.84
N GLU A 405 -5.90 6.19 -18.59
CA GLU A 405 -6.45 7.51 -18.89
C GLU A 405 -6.91 8.24 -17.62
N ASP A 406 -7.68 7.57 -16.74
CA ASP A 406 -8.12 8.14 -15.46
C ASP A 406 -6.93 8.58 -14.60
N MET A 407 -5.89 7.73 -14.49
CA MET A 407 -4.67 8.07 -13.75
C MET A 407 -3.94 9.28 -14.36
N LEU A 408 -3.83 9.33 -15.69
CA LEU A 408 -3.19 10.45 -16.38
C LEU A 408 -3.98 11.75 -16.21
N ARG A 409 -5.31 11.73 -16.30
CA ARG A 409 -6.15 12.91 -16.06
C ARG A 409 -5.97 13.43 -14.64
N LYS A 410 -6.00 12.55 -13.64
CA LYS A 410 -5.71 12.89 -12.24
C LYS A 410 -4.32 13.48 -12.06
N HIS A 411 -3.33 12.99 -12.80
CA HIS A 411 -2.00 13.60 -12.81
C HIS A 411 -2.02 15.03 -13.34
N ILE A 412 -2.72 15.31 -14.43
CA ILE A 412 -2.83 16.68 -14.98
C ILE A 412 -3.48 17.62 -13.95
N ASP A 413 -4.53 17.18 -13.26
CA ASP A 413 -5.15 17.97 -12.19
C ASP A 413 -4.20 18.17 -11.01
N PHE A 414 -3.43 17.15 -10.62
CA PHE A 414 -2.37 17.28 -9.62
C PHE A 414 -1.33 18.32 -10.04
N ARG A 415 -0.87 18.31 -11.30
CA ARG A 415 0.12 19.27 -11.80
C ARG A 415 -0.38 20.69 -11.67
N ARG A 416 -1.63 20.93 -12.06
CA ARG A 416 -2.31 22.23 -11.93
C ARG A 416 -2.42 22.64 -10.46
N ALA A 417 -2.92 21.76 -9.60
CA ALA A 417 -3.16 22.05 -8.19
C ALA A 417 -1.88 22.37 -7.41
N TRP A 418 -0.76 21.74 -7.79
CA TRP A 418 0.53 21.92 -7.13
C TRP A 418 1.46 22.93 -7.81
N GLY A 419 1.03 23.54 -8.91
CA GLY A 419 1.85 24.46 -9.70
C GLY A 419 3.15 23.78 -10.15
N VAL A 420 3.08 22.52 -10.58
CA VAL A 420 4.26 21.70 -10.90
C VAL A 420 5.00 22.25 -12.10
N ASP A 421 4.27 22.78 -13.07
CA ASP A 421 4.86 23.38 -14.28
C ASP A 421 5.61 24.69 -13.98
N GLU A 422 5.38 25.32 -12.83
CA GLU A 422 6.16 26.47 -12.34
C GLU A 422 7.47 26.05 -11.65
N LEU A 423 7.59 24.78 -11.25
CA LEU A 423 8.78 24.21 -10.59
C LEU A 423 9.87 23.89 -11.62
N THR A 424 10.22 24.87 -12.45
CA THR A 424 11.19 24.74 -13.56
C THR A 424 12.62 25.02 -13.08
N ASP A 425 13.55 25.26 -14.01
CA ASP A 425 14.93 25.64 -13.70
C ASP A 425 15.01 27.02 -13.01
N ASP A 426 14.00 27.87 -13.18
CA ASP A 426 13.95 29.22 -12.63
C ASP A 426 13.39 29.27 -11.20
N TRP A 427 12.68 28.23 -10.76
CA TRP A 427 12.18 28.14 -9.40
C TRP A 427 13.35 27.95 -8.43
N LYS A 428 13.46 28.88 -7.47
CA LYS A 428 14.52 28.84 -6.46
C LYS A 428 13.99 28.17 -5.19
N PRO A 429 14.48 26.96 -4.84
CA PRO A 429 14.09 26.34 -3.58
C PRO A 429 14.53 27.22 -2.41
N PRO A 430 13.79 27.18 -1.28
CA PRO A 430 14.20 27.87 -0.06
C PRO A 430 15.65 27.56 0.29
N SER A 431 16.45 28.60 0.55
CA SER A 431 17.90 28.47 0.75
C SER A 431 18.24 27.47 1.85
N ILE A 432 17.40 27.38 2.89
CA ILE A 432 17.56 26.44 4.00
C ILE A 432 17.46 24.97 3.54
N LEU A 433 16.55 24.65 2.62
CA LEU A 433 16.38 23.30 2.09
C LEU A 433 17.50 22.93 1.12
N LYS A 434 18.12 23.91 0.47
CA LYS A 434 19.33 23.70 -0.34
C LYS A 434 20.56 23.48 0.54
N THR A 435 20.69 24.26 1.62
CA THR A 435 21.81 24.15 2.56
C THR A 435 21.75 22.84 3.35
N TYR A 436 20.58 22.48 3.88
CA TYR A 436 20.33 21.25 4.62
C TYR A 436 19.56 20.25 3.76
N SER A 437 20.04 19.94 2.54
CA SER A 437 19.25 19.07 1.67
C SER A 437 19.21 17.63 2.19
N PRO A 438 18.02 17.02 2.33
CA PRO A 438 17.92 15.60 2.63
C PRO A 438 18.40 14.72 1.47
N MET A 439 18.51 15.29 0.26
CA MET A 439 18.65 14.52 -0.97
C MET A 439 19.31 15.33 -2.09
N GLU A 440 20.14 14.71 -2.92
CA GLU A 440 20.73 15.36 -4.09
C GLU A 440 21.12 14.33 -5.17
N PHE A 441 21.25 14.79 -6.42
CA PHE A 441 21.79 13.96 -7.50
C PHE A 441 23.31 13.99 -7.52
N ILE A 442 23.96 12.83 -7.40
CA ILE A 442 25.43 12.74 -7.41
C ILE A 442 26.00 12.48 -8.80
N GLY A 443 25.19 12.06 -9.77
CA GLY A 443 25.61 11.78 -11.13
C GLY A 443 24.71 10.73 -11.77
N PHE A 444 25.30 9.88 -12.62
CA PHE A 444 24.60 8.79 -13.29
C PHE A 444 25.21 7.45 -12.89
N ASP A 445 24.37 6.41 -12.84
CA ASP A 445 24.81 5.04 -12.64
C ASP A 445 25.48 4.50 -13.93
N LYS A 446 26.00 3.27 -13.89
CA LYS A 446 26.69 2.67 -15.03
C LYS A 446 25.78 2.43 -16.26
N SER A 447 24.46 2.49 -16.08
CA SER A 447 23.47 2.34 -17.15
C SER A 447 22.91 3.68 -17.63
N GLY A 448 23.35 4.79 -17.04
CA GLY A 448 22.91 6.14 -17.39
C GLY A 448 21.70 6.63 -16.60
N HIS A 449 21.23 5.93 -15.56
CA HIS A 449 20.14 6.43 -14.72
C HIS A 449 20.65 7.50 -13.75
N PRO A 450 19.93 8.62 -13.54
CA PRO A 450 20.29 9.57 -12.48
C PRO A 450 20.34 8.88 -11.12
N VAL A 451 21.39 9.15 -10.35
CA VAL A 451 21.58 8.63 -9.00
C VAL A 451 21.12 9.67 -8.00
N TRP A 452 19.93 9.44 -7.44
CA TRP A 452 19.34 10.24 -6.38
C TRP A 452 19.81 9.72 -5.02
N PHE A 453 20.76 10.42 -4.42
CA PHE A 453 21.32 10.05 -3.12
C PHE A 453 20.58 10.78 -2.00
N SER A 454 20.15 10.04 -0.98
CA SER A 454 19.34 10.56 0.12
C SER A 454 19.93 10.18 1.48
N ARG A 455 19.87 11.16 2.40
CA ARG A 455 20.29 11.06 3.81
C ARG A 455 19.14 11.44 4.74
N HIS A 456 17.93 10.98 4.42
CA HIS A 456 16.71 11.25 5.20
C HIS A 456 16.86 11.00 6.70
N ALA A 457 17.61 9.98 7.09
CA ALA A 457 17.84 9.64 8.49
C ALA A 457 18.57 10.74 9.29
N GLN A 458 19.35 11.59 8.60
CA GLN A 458 20.19 12.64 9.17
C GLN A 458 19.59 14.04 8.94
N PHE A 459 18.44 14.13 8.28
CA PHE A 459 17.76 15.40 8.01
C PHE A 459 16.81 15.78 9.15
N ASP A 460 16.91 17.01 9.62
CA ASP A 460 16.03 17.55 10.65
C ASP A 460 14.67 17.98 10.07
N PHE A 461 13.82 16.99 9.76
CA PHE A 461 12.44 17.25 9.31
C PHE A 461 11.65 18.15 10.27
N PRO A 462 11.69 17.95 11.60
CA PRO A 462 11.04 18.87 12.54
C PRO A 462 11.52 20.32 12.39
N GLY A 463 12.84 20.55 12.35
CA GLY A 463 13.40 21.89 12.13
C GLY A 463 13.04 22.46 10.76
N ALA A 464 13.03 21.64 9.72
CA ALA A 464 12.64 22.08 8.38
C ALA A 464 11.19 22.57 8.34
N MET A 465 10.26 21.89 9.03
CA MET A 465 8.86 22.31 9.18
C MET A 465 8.68 23.58 10.05
N GLN A 466 9.75 24.05 10.71
CA GLN A 466 9.79 25.35 11.39
C GLN A 466 10.35 26.45 10.48
N CYS A 467 11.15 26.10 9.47
CA CYS A 467 11.77 27.03 8.52
C CYS A 467 10.97 27.24 7.24
N VAL A 468 10.15 26.25 6.84
CA VAL A 468 9.30 26.31 5.66
C VAL A 468 7.95 25.67 5.96
N ASN A 469 6.90 26.11 5.27
CA ASN A 469 5.61 25.48 5.39
C ASN A 469 5.59 24.09 4.73
N THR A 470 4.67 23.21 5.15
CA THR A 470 4.57 21.84 4.65
C THR A 470 4.30 21.78 3.13
N ARG A 471 3.60 22.76 2.56
CA ARG A 471 3.34 22.81 1.12
C ARG A 471 4.61 23.11 0.33
N GLU A 472 5.42 24.06 0.78
CA GLU A 472 6.72 24.38 0.18
C GLU A 472 7.71 23.23 0.33
N LEU A 473 7.74 22.56 1.48
CA LEU A 473 8.56 21.35 1.64
C LEU A 473 8.13 20.24 0.67
N MET A 474 6.82 20.07 0.43
CA MET A 474 6.33 19.12 -0.58
C MET A 474 6.62 19.59 -2.01
N ARG A 475 6.52 20.89 -2.33
CA ARG A 475 6.95 21.45 -3.63
C ARG A 475 8.43 21.21 -3.86
N TYR A 476 9.27 21.32 -2.83
CA TYR A 476 10.69 20.99 -2.90
C TYR A 476 10.93 19.52 -3.26
N PHE A 477 10.18 18.58 -2.68
CA PHE A 477 10.29 17.17 -3.05
C PHE A 477 9.78 16.91 -4.48
N ILE A 478 8.66 17.50 -4.88
CA ILE A 478 8.14 17.42 -6.25
C ILE A 478 9.14 17.99 -7.26
N TRP A 479 9.75 19.13 -6.95
CA TRP A 479 10.78 19.75 -7.77
C TRP A 479 11.99 18.83 -7.96
N ASN A 480 12.41 18.07 -6.95
CA ASN A 480 13.46 17.07 -7.10
C ASN A 480 13.05 15.90 -8.02
N ILE A 481 11.78 15.47 -7.99
CA ILE A 481 11.27 14.46 -8.93
C ILE A 481 11.29 15.00 -10.37
N GLU A 482 10.84 16.24 -10.58
CA GLU A 482 10.86 16.89 -11.90
C GLU A 482 12.29 17.20 -12.39
N LYS A 483 13.22 17.49 -11.48
CA LYS A 483 14.66 17.56 -11.76
C LYS A 483 15.18 16.20 -12.25
N SER A 484 14.82 15.10 -11.58
CA SER A 484 15.11 13.73 -12.03
C SER A 484 14.63 13.49 -13.45
N ARG A 485 13.35 13.81 -13.73
CA ARG A 485 12.74 13.67 -15.06
C ARG A 485 13.51 14.41 -16.15
N ARG A 486 13.92 15.65 -15.88
CA ARG A 486 14.71 16.44 -16.82
C ARG A 486 16.12 15.90 -17.03
N MET A 487 16.77 15.40 -15.99
CA MET A 487 18.05 14.71 -16.11
C MET A 487 17.92 13.47 -17.00
N MET A 488 16.87 12.66 -16.80
CA MET A 488 16.56 11.49 -17.62
C MET A 488 16.34 11.86 -19.10
N MET A 489 15.57 12.92 -19.38
CA MET A 489 15.39 13.41 -20.76
C MET A 489 16.70 13.87 -21.41
N ARG A 490 17.52 14.65 -20.69
CA ARG A 490 18.83 15.11 -21.19
C ARG A 490 19.76 13.94 -21.46
N GLN A 491 19.80 12.98 -20.54
CA GLN A 491 20.64 11.78 -20.67
C GLN A 491 20.17 10.87 -21.80
N SER A 492 18.86 10.75 -22.02
CA SER A 492 18.31 10.00 -23.16
C SER A 492 18.78 10.58 -24.49
N LYS A 493 18.74 11.91 -24.63
CA LYS A 493 19.25 12.60 -25.81
C LYS A 493 20.75 12.42 -26.00
N LEU A 494 21.51 12.46 -24.90
CA LEU A 494 22.97 12.31 -24.94
C LEU A 494 23.39 10.89 -25.35
N LEU A 495 22.72 9.86 -24.84
CA LEU A 495 23.08 8.47 -25.07
C LEU A 495 22.39 7.84 -26.30
N GLY A 496 21.34 8.49 -26.83
CA GLY A 496 20.54 7.94 -27.93
C GLY A 496 19.69 6.73 -27.55
N ILE A 497 19.51 6.48 -26.25
CA ILE A 497 18.66 5.40 -25.69
C ILE A 497 17.69 5.99 -24.66
N PRO A 498 16.49 5.42 -24.48
CA PRO A 498 15.53 5.94 -23.51
C PRO A 498 15.99 5.66 -22.07
N ILE A 499 16.31 6.71 -21.34
CA ILE A 499 16.51 6.70 -19.89
C ILE A 499 15.22 7.26 -19.27
N THR A 500 14.42 6.39 -18.66
CA THR A 500 13.11 6.77 -18.09
C THR A 500 12.99 6.48 -16.59
N THR A 501 14.03 5.90 -15.98
CA THR A 501 14.08 5.53 -14.57
C THR A 501 15.28 6.15 -13.85
N HIS A 502 15.16 6.33 -12.53
CA HIS A 502 16.25 6.79 -11.66
C HIS A 502 16.55 5.79 -10.54
N LEU A 503 17.80 5.78 -10.09
CA LEU A 503 18.29 4.98 -8.97
C LEU A 503 18.22 5.81 -7.69
N ILE A 504 17.57 5.31 -6.64
CA ILE A 504 17.58 5.94 -5.32
C ILE A 504 18.56 5.20 -4.41
N VAL A 505 19.47 5.91 -3.77
CA VAL A 505 20.31 5.39 -2.68
C VAL A 505 19.93 6.12 -1.40
N SER A 506 19.55 5.40 -0.35
CA SER A 506 19.16 6.01 0.92
C SER A 506 20.05 5.48 2.05
N ASP A 507 20.82 6.37 2.67
CA ASP A 507 21.55 6.07 3.89
C ASP A 507 20.65 6.22 5.12
N MET A 508 20.47 5.13 5.86
CA MET A 508 19.66 5.07 7.08
C MET A 508 20.49 5.14 8.36
N ALA A 509 21.80 5.38 8.26
CA ALA A 509 22.64 5.62 9.42
C ALA A 509 22.07 6.78 10.27
N ASP A 510 22.12 6.61 11.59
CA ASP A 510 21.70 7.58 12.60
C ASP A 510 20.20 7.92 12.61
N TYR A 511 19.36 7.09 12.01
CA TYR A 511 17.91 7.27 12.08
C TYR A 511 17.42 7.26 13.54
N SER A 512 16.99 8.43 14.01
CA SER A 512 16.64 8.64 15.41
C SER A 512 15.20 8.22 15.73
N PHE A 513 15.01 7.66 16.93
CA PHE A 513 13.68 7.37 17.47
C PHE A 513 12.79 8.63 17.57
N LYS A 514 13.39 9.83 17.63
CA LYS A 514 12.67 11.12 17.63
C LYS A 514 11.76 11.30 16.40
N TYR A 515 12.11 10.68 15.27
CA TYR A 515 11.30 10.73 14.05
C TYR A 515 10.15 9.72 14.07
N LEU A 516 10.33 8.55 14.69
CA LEU A 516 9.29 7.53 14.81
C LEU A 516 8.10 7.98 15.67
N THR A 517 8.32 8.87 16.63
CA THR A 517 7.24 9.39 17.48
C THR A 517 6.64 10.67 16.92
N ASN A 518 7.22 11.24 15.85
CA ASN A 518 6.76 12.49 15.28
C ASN A 518 5.71 12.25 14.18
N ARG A 519 4.44 12.43 14.55
CA ARG A 519 3.29 12.27 13.66
C ARG A 519 3.37 13.15 12.41
N ALA A 520 3.86 14.38 12.50
CA ALA A 520 3.96 15.28 11.35
C ALA A 520 4.97 14.77 10.31
N VAL A 521 6.08 14.17 10.77
CA VAL A 521 7.07 13.53 9.90
C VAL A 521 6.48 12.31 9.19
N HIS A 522 5.69 11.50 9.90
CA HIS A 522 4.98 10.37 9.28
C HIS A 522 3.95 10.82 8.25
N GLU A 523 3.14 11.83 8.55
CA GLU A 523 2.16 12.39 7.62
C GLU A 523 2.83 12.95 6.36
N LEU A 524 3.97 13.63 6.52
CA LEU A 524 4.79 14.10 5.41
C LEU A 524 5.32 12.94 4.54
N ALA A 525 5.87 11.90 5.17
CA ALA A 525 6.39 10.73 4.46
C ALA A 525 5.31 9.96 3.70
N ILE A 526 4.15 9.73 4.34
CA ILE A 526 2.99 9.08 3.71
C ILE A 526 2.52 9.91 2.51
N LYS A 527 2.39 11.23 2.69
CA LYS A 527 1.95 12.14 1.61
C LYS A 527 2.93 12.13 0.43
N PHE A 528 4.24 12.11 0.70
CA PHE A 528 5.25 12.00 -0.34
C PHE A 528 5.13 10.68 -1.12
N VAL A 529 5.01 9.54 -0.42
CA VAL A 529 4.85 8.23 -1.06
C VAL A 529 3.59 8.17 -1.91
N GLN A 530 2.46 8.67 -1.39
CA GLN A 530 1.20 8.74 -2.13
C GLN A 530 1.33 9.59 -3.40
N ILE A 531 1.97 10.76 -3.32
CA ILE A 531 2.21 11.61 -4.49
C ILE A 531 3.11 10.89 -5.50
N TYR A 532 4.19 10.24 -5.05
CA TYR A 532 5.11 9.53 -5.90
C TYR A 532 4.41 8.39 -6.67
N GLU A 533 3.70 7.51 -5.97
CA GLU A 533 2.99 6.36 -6.54
C GLU A 533 1.85 6.76 -7.48
N ALA A 534 1.12 7.84 -7.16
CA ALA A 534 -0.01 8.28 -7.97
C ALA A 534 0.39 9.06 -9.22
N ASN A 535 1.54 9.77 -9.21
CA ASN A 535 1.87 10.77 -10.24
C ASN A 535 3.15 10.49 -11.01
N TYR A 536 4.00 9.58 -10.53
CA TYR A 536 5.29 9.28 -11.14
C TYR A 536 5.46 7.77 -11.34
N PRO A 537 4.48 7.08 -11.94
CA PRO A 537 4.58 5.64 -12.15
C PRO A 537 5.74 5.29 -13.09
N GLU A 538 6.30 4.09 -12.92
CA GLU A 538 7.38 3.54 -13.76
C GLU A 538 8.65 4.40 -13.84
N MET A 539 8.85 5.37 -12.93
CA MET A 539 10.07 6.21 -12.91
C MET A 539 11.17 5.68 -11.99
N LEU A 540 10.89 4.63 -11.21
CA LEU A 540 11.84 4.06 -10.26
C LEU A 540 12.60 2.90 -10.88
N GLU A 541 13.94 2.93 -10.91
CA GLU A 541 14.77 1.79 -11.32
C GLU A 541 14.94 0.81 -10.16
N LYS A 542 15.49 1.32 -9.06
CA LYS A 542 15.80 0.58 -7.84
C LYS A 542 15.95 1.53 -6.66
N VAL A 543 15.67 1.06 -5.45
CA VAL A 543 16.01 1.73 -4.20
C VAL A 543 17.02 0.88 -3.44
N ILE A 544 18.22 1.41 -3.21
CA ILE A 544 19.23 0.77 -2.35
C ILE A 544 19.22 1.47 -1.00
N ILE A 545 18.79 0.77 0.04
CA ILE A 545 18.79 1.28 1.41
C ILE A 545 19.95 0.65 2.17
N ILE A 546 20.87 1.48 2.64
CA ILE A 546 22.10 1.06 3.31
C ILE A 546 22.08 1.45 4.79
N ASN A 547 22.92 0.80 5.60
CA ASN A 547 22.98 1.01 7.05
C ASN A 547 21.61 0.84 7.72
N THR A 548 20.84 -0.15 7.27
CA THR A 548 19.48 -0.35 7.79
C THR A 548 19.52 -0.81 9.24
N ALA A 549 18.92 -0.02 10.15
CA ALA A 549 18.68 -0.42 11.53
C ALA A 549 17.34 -1.16 11.70
N ALA A 550 17.15 -1.86 12.82
CA ALA A 550 15.89 -2.56 13.14
C ALA A 550 14.65 -1.63 13.07
N ILE A 551 14.86 -0.33 13.33
CA ILE A 551 13.85 0.73 13.26
C ILE A 551 13.22 0.90 11.87
N LEU A 552 13.94 0.55 10.80
CA LEU A 552 13.43 0.64 9.42
C LEU A 552 12.25 -0.31 9.19
N GLN A 553 12.18 -1.45 9.88
CA GLN A 553 11.03 -2.34 9.78
C GLN A 553 9.74 -1.69 10.28
N ILE A 554 9.83 -0.72 11.21
CA ILE A 554 8.68 0.06 11.69
C ILE A 554 8.28 1.10 10.63
N ILE A 555 9.25 1.82 10.06
CA ILE A 555 9.01 2.80 8.99
C ILE A 555 8.36 2.13 7.77
N LEU A 556 8.90 0.99 7.35
CA LEU A 556 8.33 0.20 6.25
C LEU A 556 6.91 -0.22 6.54
N LYS A 557 6.57 -0.63 7.78
CA LYS A 557 5.18 -0.93 8.14
C LYS A 557 4.24 0.29 7.99
N ILE A 558 4.75 1.50 8.23
CA ILE A 558 3.98 2.75 8.10
C ILE A 558 3.73 3.11 6.63
N VAL A 559 4.76 3.01 5.79
CA VAL A 559 4.66 3.45 4.37
C VAL A 559 4.23 2.35 3.40
N ARG A 560 4.43 1.06 3.75
CA ARG A 560 4.11 -0.09 2.89
C ARG A 560 2.65 -0.15 2.42
N PRO A 561 1.62 0.21 3.21
CA PRO A 561 0.24 0.24 2.71
C PRO A 561 0.02 1.18 1.52
N PHE A 562 0.95 2.12 1.28
CA PHE A 562 0.89 3.12 0.21
C PHE A 562 1.86 2.83 -0.94
N LEU A 563 2.64 1.75 -0.86
CA LEU A 563 3.58 1.34 -1.90
C LEU A 563 2.98 0.20 -2.73
N SER A 564 3.14 0.26 -4.05
CA SER A 564 2.76 -0.86 -4.92
C SER A 564 3.73 -2.05 -4.76
N ASP A 565 3.25 -3.27 -5.03
CA ASP A 565 4.12 -4.46 -5.03
C ASP A 565 5.28 -4.31 -6.02
N TYR A 566 5.04 -3.60 -7.13
CA TYR A 566 6.07 -3.21 -8.09
C TYR A 566 7.19 -2.38 -7.44
N THR A 567 6.84 -1.28 -6.77
CA THR A 567 7.82 -0.45 -6.05
C THR A 567 8.54 -1.25 -4.96
N ILE A 568 7.81 -2.04 -4.16
CA ILE A 568 8.40 -2.87 -3.10
C ILE A 568 9.44 -3.85 -3.67
N SER A 569 9.16 -4.47 -4.82
CA SER A 569 10.08 -5.41 -5.46
C SER A 569 11.41 -4.78 -5.88
N LYS A 570 11.45 -3.45 -6.04
CA LYS A 570 12.63 -2.67 -6.43
C LYS A 570 13.46 -2.19 -5.23
N ILE A 571 13.03 -2.47 -3.99
CA ILE A 571 13.75 -2.05 -2.79
C ILE A 571 14.72 -3.15 -2.34
N GLN A 572 16.00 -2.80 -2.22
CA GLN A 572 17.04 -3.67 -1.66
C GLN A 572 17.52 -3.09 -0.34
N PHE A 573 17.52 -3.94 0.69
CA PHE A 573 17.95 -3.58 2.03
C PHE A 573 19.32 -4.17 2.32
N HIS A 574 20.24 -3.34 2.79
CA HIS A 574 21.53 -3.75 3.27
C HIS A 574 21.72 -3.28 4.72
N GLY A 575 22.10 -4.22 5.58
CA GLY A 575 22.37 -3.96 7.00
C GLY A 575 23.57 -3.03 7.24
N SER A 576 24.10 -3.04 8.45
CA SER A 576 25.29 -2.26 8.82
C SER A 576 26.61 -2.82 8.26
N ASN A 577 26.59 -3.94 7.53
CA ASN A 577 27.79 -4.52 6.95
C ASN A 577 28.29 -3.67 5.76
N ARG A 578 29.32 -2.87 6.03
CA ARG A 578 29.97 -1.99 5.05
C ARG A 578 30.33 -2.67 3.75
N LYS A 579 30.98 -3.83 3.82
CA LYS A 579 31.46 -4.53 2.63
C LYS A 579 30.30 -4.96 1.73
N GLU A 580 29.18 -5.37 2.30
CA GLU A 580 28.00 -5.81 1.55
C GLU A 580 27.35 -4.64 0.79
N TRP A 581 27.05 -3.54 1.49
CA TRP A 581 26.41 -2.40 0.82
C TRP A 581 27.37 -1.67 -0.12
N GLU A 582 28.67 -1.57 0.19
CA GLU A 582 29.65 -0.99 -0.74
C GLU A 582 29.72 -1.80 -2.03
N THR A 583 29.72 -3.13 -1.94
CA THR A 583 29.72 -4.01 -3.11
C THR A 583 28.46 -3.78 -3.96
N ALA A 584 27.29 -3.65 -3.32
CA ALA A 584 26.05 -3.37 -4.02
C ALA A 584 26.07 -2.00 -4.73
N LEU A 585 26.54 -0.95 -4.05
CA LEU A 585 26.66 0.39 -4.64
C LEU A 585 27.65 0.41 -5.80
N LYS A 586 28.86 -0.13 -5.62
CA LYS A 586 29.89 -0.19 -6.67
C LYS A 586 29.50 -1.06 -7.87
N THR A 587 28.59 -2.00 -7.69
CA THR A 587 28.06 -2.78 -8.82
C THR A 587 27.26 -1.88 -9.76
N LEU A 588 26.47 -0.96 -9.21
CA LEU A 588 25.54 -0.10 -9.96
C LEU A 588 26.14 1.25 -10.35
N ILE A 589 26.93 1.86 -9.46
CA ILE A 589 27.40 3.25 -9.56
C ILE A 589 28.91 3.25 -9.84
N PRO A 590 29.40 4.07 -10.78
CA PRO A 590 30.84 4.26 -10.98
C PRO A 590 31.53 4.82 -9.72
N GLU A 591 32.74 4.34 -9.40
CA GLU A 591 33.43 4.71 -8.17
C GLU A 591 33.78 6.20 -8.12
N GLU A 592 34.05 6.81 -9.27
CA GLU A 592 34.35 8.23 -9.45
C GLU A 592 33.17 9.16 -9.16
N ILE A 593 31.94 8.64 -9.22
CA ILE A 593 30.72 9.40 -8.93
C ILE A 593 30.34 9.27 -7.45
N LEU A 594 30.58 8.11 -6.85
CA LEU A 594 30.22 7.78 -5.48
C LEU A 594 31.18 8.45 -4.48
N PRO A 595 30.69 9.13 -3.42
CA PRO A 595 31.58 9.71 -2.42
C PRO A 595 32.38 8.65 -1.67
N LYS A 596 33.61 9.00 -1.29
CA LYS A 596 34.56 8.11 -0.60
C LYS A 596 34.01 7.58 0.73
N LYS A 597 33.18 8.36 1.43
CA LYS A 597 32.46 7.92 2.64
C LYS A 597 31.61 6.67 2.41
N TRP A 598 31.01 6.51 1.22
CA TRP A 598 30.19 5.35 0.84
C TRP A 598 30.90 4.41 -0.13
N GLY A 599 32.24 4.39 -0.08
CA GLY A 599 33.08 3.39 -0.74
C GLY A 599 33.60 3.77 -2.12
N GLY A 600 33.20 4.92 -2.70
CA GLY A 600 33.75 5.39 -3.97
C GLY A 600 35.11 6.09 -3.84
N THR A 601 35.46 6.89 -4.83
CA THR A 601 36.71 7.66 -4.87
C THR A 601 36.48 9.17 -4.88
N ARG A 602 35.23 9.63 -4.91
CA ARG A 602 34.92 11.06 -4.99
C ARG A 602 35.15 11.76 -3.66
N ILE A 603 35.84 12.88 -3.73
CA ILE A 603 36.08 13.84 -2.64
C ILE A 603 35.73 15.21 -3.22
N ASP A 604 35.08 16.07 -2.44
CA ASP A 604 34.73 17.41 -2.94
C ASP A 604 35.93 18.39 -2.93
N SER A 605 35.68 19.63 -3.34
CA SER A 605 36.76 20.62 -3.50
C SER A 605 37.41 21.06 -2.18
N LYS A 606 36.77 20.74 -1.04
CA LYS A 606 37.27 21.03 0.31
C LYS A 606 37.97 19.84 0.96
N GLY A 607 38.08 18.71 0.25
CA GLY A 607 38.67 17.49 0.81
C GLY A 607 37.69 16.66 1.65
N ASP A 608 36.39 16.94 1.61
CA ASP A 608 35.38 16.18 2.35
C ASP A 608 34.98 14.91 1.60
N GLU A 609 35.21 13.77 2.24
CA GLU A 609 34.90 12.43 1.74
C GLU A 609 33.39 12.14 1.65
N ALA A 610 32.56 12.91 2.37
CA ALA A 610 31.11 12.84 2.29
C ALA A 610 30.54 13.71 1.14
N CYS A 611 31.37 14.51 0.49
CA CYS A 611 30.97 15.46 -0.55
C CYS A 611 29.80 16.37 -0.12
N THR A 612 29.88 17.00 1.06
CA THR A 612 28.82 17.89 1.58
C THR A 612 28.57 19.10 0.69
N GLU A 613 29.52 19.54 -0.13
CA GLU A 613 29.28 20.58 -1.15
C GLU A 613 28.20 20.21 -2.16
N ILE A 614 28.03 18.90 -2.40
CA ILE A 614 26.99 18.37 -3.29
C ILE A 614 25.79 17.97 -2.46
N LEU A 615 25.98 17.08 -1.49
CA LEU A 615 24.87 16.46 -0.76
C LEU A 615 24.16 17.41 0.23
N GLY A 616 24.75 18.57 0.52
CA GLY A 616 24.29 19.50 1.55
C GLY A 616 24.82 19.17 2.96
N LEU A 617 24.45 20.01 3.93
CA LEU A 617 24.69 19.78 5.35
C LEU A 617 23.65 18.80 5.93
N VAL A 618 24.03 18.14 7.02
CA VAL A 618 23.14 17.27 7.83
C VAL A 618 23.17 17.72 9.27
N GLY A 619 22.16 17.34 10.05
CA GLY A 619 22.01 17.72 11.45
C GLY A 619 20.86 18.67 11.71
N ASP A 620 20.76 19.13 12.97
CA ASP A 620 19.68 20.00 13.42
C ASP A 620 19.79 21.39 12.77
N ILE A 621 18.66 21.92 12.28
CA ILE A 621 18.62 23.24 11.65
C ILE A 621 18.68 24.31 12.75
N PRO A 622 19.61 25.29 12.67
CA PRO A 622 19.73 26.33 13.68
C PRO A 622 18.43 27.12 13.87
N LYS A 623 18.05 27.37 15.13
CA LYS A 623 16.75 27.94 15.49
C LYS A 623 16.57 29.36 14.95
N GLU A 624 17.64 30.10 14.73
CA GLU A 624 17.63 31.43 14.08
C GLU A 624 17.01 31.41 12.68
N HIS A 625 16.97 30.25 12.01
CA HIS A 625 16.32 30.10 10.71
C HIS A 625 14.82 29.78 10.79
N TYR A 626 14.26 29.61 11.99
CA TYR A 626 12.84 29.27 12.14
C TYR A 626 12.00 30.49 11.79
N LEU A 627 10.93 30.31 11.02
CA LEU A 627 10.10 31.42 10.52
C LEU A 627 9.55 32.29 11.65
N ARG A 628 9.13 31.68 12.76
CA ARG A 628 8.68 32.40 13.98
C ARG A 628 9.73 33.37 14.57
N ASN A 629 11.01 33.14 14.30
CA ASN A 629 12.12 33.94 14.81
C ASN A 629 12.59 34.98 13.78
N LEU A 630 12.24 34.80 12.50
CA LEU A 630 12.58 35.69 11.39
C LEU A 630 11.45 36.68 11.06
N GLN A 631 10.20 36.25 11.20
CA GLN A 631 9.03 37.09 11.00
C GLN A 631 8.81 37.94 12.26
N GLN A 632 8.93 39.26 12.12
CA GLN A 632 8.18 40.15 13.00
C GLN A 632 6.71 39.84 12.71
N ILE A 633 6.03 39.22 13.67
CA ILE A 633 4.63 38.83 13.54
C ILE A 633 3.80 40.12 13.49
N ASP A 634 3.60 40.65 12.27
CA ASP A 634 2.76 41.81 12.02
C ASP A 634 1.30 41.37 11.92
N LEU A 635 0.66 41.35 13.08
CA LEU A 635 -0.76 41.06 13.24
C LEU A 635 -1.57 42.33 13.44
N ASP A 636 -1.03 43.50 13.08
CA ASP A 636 -1.80 44.75 13.17
C ASP A 636 -3.03 44.65 12.25
N GLY A 637 -4.17 45.06 12.79
CA GLY A 637 -5.48 44.97 12.14
C GLY A 637 -6.13 43.57 12.14
N CYS A 638 -5.45 42.53 12.62
CA CYS A 638 -6.03 41.18 12.68
C CYS A 638 -7.01 41.00 13.85
N GLN A 639 -8.04 40.21 13.64
CA GLN A 639 -8.99 39.76 14.66
C GLN A 639 -8.39 38.59 15.45
N LYS A 640 -8.70 38.48 16.74
CA LYS A 640 -8.24 37.36 17.58
C LYS A 640 -9.43 36.60 18.17
N ILE A 641 -9.44 35.28 18.01
CA ILE A 641 -10.51 34.39 18.48
C ILE A 641 -9.94 33.19 19.22
N LYS A 642 -10.65 32.72 20.23
CA LYS A 642 -10.37 31.43 20.89
C LYS A 642 -11.24 30.35 20.26
N ILE A 643 -10.62 29.27 19.80
CA ILE A 643 -11.32 28.08 19.30
C ILE A 643 -11.06 26.94 20.27
N ASP A 644 -12.08 26.55 21.03
CA ASP A 644 -11.99 25.44 21.98
C ASP A 644 -11.71 24.09 21.28
N ASN A 645 -11.22 23.12 22.04
CA ASN A 645 -10.96 21.77 21.54
C ASN A 645 -12.27 21.13 21.05
N GLY A 646 -12.24 20.46 19.89
CA GLY A 646 -13.46 19.87 19.32
C GLY A 646 -14.38 20.86 18.59
N LYS A 647 -13.99 22.14 18.45
CA LYS A 647 -14.80 23.20 17.82
C LYS A 647 -14.17 23.76 16.55
N ASN A 648 -14.98 24.41 15.74
CA ASN A 648 -14.55 25.23 14.61
C ASN A 648 -15.08 26.66 14.75
N PHE A 649 -14.57 27.57 13.93
CA PHE A 649 -14.99 28.95 13.81
C PHE A 649 -15.10 29.30 12.33
N ILE A 650 -16.23 29.90 11.94
CA ILE A 650 -16.52 30.23 10.53
C ILE A 650 -16.65 31.74 10.41
N VAL A 651 -15.91 32.31 9.45
CA VAL A 651 -16.06 33.69 9.01
C VAL A 651 -16.87 33.69 7.72
N ALA A 652 -18.06 34.29 7.74
CA ALA A 652 -18.88 34.46 6.55
C ALA A 652 -18.48 35.75 5.80
N ARG A 653 -18.40 35.66 4.46
CA ARG A 653 -18.16 36.80 3.56
C ARG A 653 -19.14 36.74 2.38
N SER A 654 -19.89 37.81 2.18
CA SER A 654 -20.70 38.01 0.98
C SER A 654 -19.87 38.81 -0.02
N VAL A 655 -19.85 38.35 -1.26
CA VAL A 655 -19.07 38.91 -2.38
C VAL A 655 -20.07 39.38 -3.41
N GLU A 656 -20.16 40.69 -3.63
CA GLU A 656 -21.15 41.29 -4.53
C GLU A 656 -20.63 41.43 -5.96
N GLU A 657 -19.34 41.69 -6.10
CA GLU A 657 -18.67 41.94 -7.38
C GLU A 657 -17.97 40.68 -7.92
N PRO A 658 -18.22 40.29 -9.19
CA PRO A 658 -17.51 39.18 -9.82
C PRO A 658 -16.02 39.51 -10.01
N LYS A 659 -15.17 38.49 -10.15
CA LYS A 659 -13.69 38.66 -10.24
C LYS A 659 -13.10 39.37 -9.02
N SER A 660 -13.60 39.04 -7.83
CA SER A 660 -12.98 39.47 -6.59
C SER A 660 -11.86 38.51 -6.19
N VAL A 661 -11.00 38.94 -5.27
CA VAL A 661 -9.95 38.13 -4.66
C VAL A 661 -10.20 38.09 -3.16
N LEU A 662 -10.34 36.88 -2.62
CA LEU A 662 -10.40 36.63 -1.18
C LEU A 662 -8.96 36.44 -0.68
N LYS A 663 -8.51 37.32 0.22
CA LYS A 663 -7.20 37.27 0.87
C LYS A 663 -7.34 36.86 2.33
N TRP A 664 -6.41 36.08 2.83
CA TRP A 664 -6.35 35.73 4.24
C TRP A 664 -4.91 35.77 4.76
N LYS A 665 -4.77 36.11 6.05
CA LYS A 665 -3.56 35.87 6.84
C LYS A 665 -3.97 35.39 8.23
N PHE A 666 -3.30 34.39 8.80
CA PHE A 666 -3.58 33.95 10.17
C PHE A 666 -2.41 33.27 10.88
N PHE A 667 -2.45 33.30 12.20
CA PHE A 667 -1.51 32.69 13.12
C PHE A 667 -2.27 32.00 14.25
N SER A 668 -1.80 30.86 14.75
CA SER A 668 -2.48 30.07 15.80
C SER A 668 -1.55 29.83 16.98
N GLU A 669 -1.79 30.50 18.11
CA GLU A 669 -1.14 30.17 19.37
C GLU A 669 -1.77 28.88 19.92
N GLY A 670 -0.96 27.85 20.20
CA GLY A 670 -1.43 26.57 20.76
C GLY A 670 -1.37 25.37 19.81
N GLY A 671 -0.78 25.52 18.63
CA GLY A 671 -0.48 24.42 17.71
C GLY A 671 -1.00 24.64 16.30
N ASP A 672 -1.05 23.57 15.52
CA ASP A 672 -1.63 23.61 14.18
C ASP A 672 -3.14 23.90 14.22
N ILE A 673 -3.71 24.46 13.15
CA ILE A 673 -5.16 24.66 12.98
C ILE A 673 -5.55 24.20 11.57
N ALA A 674 -6.71 23.55 11.40
CA ALA A 674 -7.21 23.27 10.05
C ALA A 674 -7.88 24.51 9.45
N PHE A 675 -7.70 24.73 8.16
CA PHE A 675 -8.22 25.90 7.44
C PHE A 675 -8.76 25.46 6.08
N GLY A 676 -9.95 25.96 5.71
CA GLY A 676 -10.59 25.69 4.43
C GLY A 676 -11.62 26.76 4.07
N ILE A 677 -12.04 26.79 2.80
CA ILE A 677 -13.00 27.77 2.27
C ILE A 677 -14.08 27.04 1.49
N ARG A 678 -15.33 27.36 1.76
CA ARG A 678 -16.51 26.80 1.08
C ARG A 678 -17.38 27.91 0.52
N LYS A 679 -17.98 27.69 -0.65
CA LYS A 679 -19.01 28.56 -1.24
C LYS A 679 -20.37 28.02 -0.80
N VAL A 680 -21.23 28.90 -0.29
CA VAL A 680 -22.61 28.56 0.07
C VAL A 680 -23.47 28.72 -1.18
N GLU A 681 -24.10 27.62 -1.59
CA GLU A 681 -24.99 27.56 -2.73
C GLU A 681 -26.40 28.03 -2.37
N ALA A 682 -27.21 28.32 -3.39
CA ALA A 682 -28.55 28.88 -3.19
C ALA A 682 -29.51 27.94 -2.45
N ASP A 683 -29.27 26.63 -2.50
CA ASP A 683 -30.04 25.60 -1.79
C ASP A 683 -29.56 25.37 -0.34
N GLY A 684 -28.56 26.14 0.11
CA GLY A 684 -27.92 25.98 1.41
C GLY A 684 -26.86 24.87 1.45
N GLY A 685 -26.62 24.18 0.34
CA GLY A 685 -25.46 23.30 0.17
C GLY A 685 -24.17 24.10 0.19
N GLU A 686 -23.05 23.42 0.44
CA GLU A 686 -21.73 24.05 0.41
C GLU A 686 -20.80 23.31 -0.55
N THR A 687 -20.21 24.06 -1.49
CA THR A 687 -19.22 23.56 -2.44
C THR A 687 -17.82 23.94 -1.97
N GLU A 688 -16.89 22.99 -2.02
CA GLU A 688 -15.51 23.24 -1.63
C GLU A 688 -14.80 24.18 -2.62
N VAL A 689 -14.22 25.26 -2.10
CA VAL A 689 -13.43 26.24 -2.87
C VAL A 689 -11.94 26.07 -2.57
N LEU A 690 -11.60 25.91 -1.28
CA LEU A 690 -10.27 25.54 -0.83
C LEU A 690 -10.40 24.38 0.15
N ALA A 691 -9.79 23.25 -0.22
CA ALA A 691 -9.77 22.05 0.59
C ALA A 691 -9.27 22.31 2.01
N LYS A 692 -10.01 21.79 2.99
CA LYS A 692 -9.63 21.94 4.39
C LYS A 692 -8.34 21.18 4.68
N THR A 693 -7.30 21.92 5.09
CA THR A 693 -5.97 21.35 5.37
C THR A 693 -5.47 21.78 6.74
N ARG A 694 -4.69 20.91 7.39
CA ARG A 694 -4.07 21.17 8.69
C ARG A 694 -2.80 21.99 8.51
N ASN A 695 -2.76 23.17 9.10
CA ASN A 695 -1.66 24.13 8.96
C ASN A 695 -0.89 24.28 10.27
N MET A 696 0.44 24.22 10.22
CA MET A 696 1.33 24.45 11.37
C MET A 696 1.43 25.94 11.71
N ALA A 697 0.30 26.63 11.83
CA ALA A 697 0.17 28.09 11.94
C ALA A 697 0.70 28.68 13.26
N HIS A 698 1.29 27.87 14.14
CA HIS A 698 2.05 28.31 15.31
C HIS A 698 3.52 28.60 14.98
N ASN A 699 3.99 28.16 13.81
CA ASN A 699 5.38 28.32 13.37
C ASN A 699 5.59 29.53 12.46
N TYR A 700 4.54 29.98 11.77
CA TYR A 700 4.57 31.08 10.79
C TYR A 700 3.16 31.59 10.52
N ILE A 701 3.05 32.81 9.97
CA ILE A 701 1.78 33.35 9.46
C ILE A 701 1.41 32.59 8.19
N VAL A 702 0.21 32.00 8.17
CA VAL A 702 -0.37 31.37 7.00
C VAL A 702 -1.13 32.43 6.22
N GLU A 703 -0.65 32.74 5.02
CA GLU A 703 -1.27 33.69 4.11
C GLU A 703 -1.63 33.03 2.79
N GLY A 704 -2.61 33.62 2.09
CA GLY A 704 -2.97 33.18 0.76
C GLY A 704 -4.07 34.06 0.17
N GLN A 705 -4.31 33.83 -1.11
CA GLN A 705 -5.37 34.49 -1.84
C GLN A 705 -5.97 33.54 -2.89
N ILE A 706 -7.24 33.71 -3.19
CA ILE A 706 -7.91 32.93 -4.23
C ILE A 706 -8.92 33.81 -4.98
N PRO A 707 -8.96 33.73 -6.33
CA PRO A 707 -10.01 34.39 -7.10
C PRO A 707 -11.37 33.76 -6.77
N ILE A 708 -12.38 34.60 -6.62
CA ILE A 708 -13.73 34.24 -6.24
C ILE A 708 -14.73 35.05 -7.05
N ASP A 709 -15.87 34.42 -7.35
CA ASP A 709 -16.98 35.06 -8.01
C ASP A 709 -18.01 35.57 -7.01
N LYS A 710 -19.06 36.22 -7.52
CA LYS A 710 -20.21 36.63 -6.72
C LYS A 710 -20.80 35.41 -5.96
N GLY A 711 -21.04 35.60 -4.67
CA GLY A 711 -21.61 34.57 -3.81
C GLY A 711 -21.27 34.73 -2.33
N ASN A 712 -21.75 33.78 -1.52
CA ASN A 712 -21.46 33.73 -0.10
C ASN A 712 -20.38 32.69 0.17
N TYR A 713 -19.42 33.02 1.04
CA TYR A 713 -18.27 32.18 1.35
C TYR A 713 -18.12 31.99 2.86
N HIS A 714 -17.84 30.76 3.26
CA HIS A 714 -17.51 30.35 4.62
C HIS A 714 -16.02 30.03 4.69
N ILE A 715 -15.28 30.85 5.45
CA ILE A 715 -13.86 30.64 5.74
C ILE A 715 -13.77 29.99 7.12
N GLU A 716 -13.37 28.72 7.16
CA GLU A 716 -13.41 27.89 8.37
C GLU A 716 -12.01 27.72 8.98
N PHE A 717 -11.90 28.00 10.28
CA PHE A 717 -10.81 27.60 11.16
C PHE A 717 -11.27 26.45 12.07
N ASP A 718 -10.64 25.30 11.99
CA ASP A 718 -11.14 24.06 12.58
C ASP A 718 -10.14 23.44 13.57
N ASN A 719 -10.56 23.33 14.84
CA ASN A 719 -9.85 22.70 15.94
C ASN A 719 -10.55 21.40 16.41
N SER A 720 -11.41 20.82 15.59
CA SER A 720 -12.21 19.62 15.91
C SER A 720 -11.36 18.39 16.21
N TYR A 721 -10.14 18.33 15.68
CA TYR A 721 -9.22 17.21 15.86
C TYR A 721 -8.40 17.25 17.15
N SER A 722 -8.39 18.38 17.88
CA SER A 722 -7.62 18.48 19.13
C SER A 722 -8.44 17.99 20.30
N TYR A 723 -7.88 17.04 21.05
CA TYR A 723 -8.56 16.45 22.22
C TYR A 723 -8.48 17.33 23.48
N PHE A 724 -7.40 18.09 23.65
CA PHE A 724 -7.09 18.73 24.95
C PHE A 724 -6.72 20.23 24.86
N THR A 725 -6.46 20.76 23.67
CA THR A 725 -5.90 22.12 23.51
C THR A 725 -6.83 23.03 22.71
N SER A 726 -7.29 24.10 23.36
CA SER A 726 -7.86 25.26 22.67
C SER A 726 -6.77 26.07 21.95
N LYS A 727 -7.13 26.82 20.92
CA LYS A 727 -6.19 27.60 20.08
C LYS A 727 -6.62 29.05 20.02
N MET A 728 -5.68 29.96 20.20
CA MET A 728 -5.91 31.38 19.94
C MET A 728 -5.50 31.67 18.51
N VAL A 729 -6.47 31.88 17.63
CA VAL A 729 -6.22 32.19 16.22
C VAL A 729 -6.32 33.70 16.03
N THR A 730 -5.25 34.31 15.56
CA THR A 730 -5.22 35.72 15.12
C THR A 730 -5.25 35.75 13.60
N PHE A 731 -6.24 36.38 12.97
CA PHE A 731 -6.47 36.31 11.52
C PHE A 731 -6.98 37.62 10.90
N SER A 732 -6.75 37.81 9.61
CA SER A 732 -7.48 38.75 8.73
C SER A 732 -8.05 37.99 7.53
N VAL A 733 -9.25 38.38 7.10
CA VAL A 733 -9.93 37.87 5.90
C VAL A 733 -10.58 39.05 5.19
N GLU A 734 -10.09 39.35 4.00
CA GLU A 734 -10.41 40.54 3.21
C GLU A 734 -10.84 40.13 1.80
N VAL A 735 -11.76 40.90 1.20
CA VAL A 735 -12.20 40.72 -0.19
C VAL A 735 -11.91 42.01 -0.94
N GLU A 736 -11.18 41.92 -2.03
CA GLU A 736 -10.79 43.05 -2.87
C GLU A 736 -11.16 42.79 -4.34
N LEU A 737 -11.34 43.84 -5.13
CA LEU A 737 -11.50 43.72 -6.59
C LEU A 737 -10.15 43.40 -7.25
N ASP A 738 -10.12 42.48 -8.21
CA ASP A 738 -8.92 42.16 -8.97
C ASP A 738 -8.52 43.34 -9.87
N SER A 739 -7.46 44.05 -9.50
CA SER A 739 -7.02 45.28 -10.17
C SER A 739 -6.41 45.04 -11.57
N ASP A 740 -6.16 43.79 -11.96
CA ASP A 740 -5.52 43.45 -13.23
C ASP A 740 -6.48 43.38 -14.44
N THR A 741 -7.74 43.86 -14.30
CA THR A 741 -8.67 44.07 -15.43
C THR A 741 -8.99 45.53 -15.74
N VAL A 742 -8.17 46.49 -15.30
CA VAL A 742 -8.19 47.86 -15.84
C VAL A 742 -7.15 48.00 -16.96
N VAL A 743 -7.45 47.42 -18.13
CA VAL A 743 -6.89 47.90 -19.40
C VAL A 743 -8.00 47.98 -20.44
N SER A 744 -8.29 49.24 -20.83
CA SER A 744 -8.82 49.64 -22.13
C SER A 744 -10.31 49.34 -22.43
N SER A 745 -11.19 50.15 -21.86
CA SER A 745 -12.32 50.70 -22.62
C SER A 745 -12.37 52.21 -22.38
N ASP A 746 -11.41 52.93 -22.96
CA ASP A 746 -11.49 54.34 -23.38
C ASP A 746 -10.14 54.75 -23.99
N LEU A 747 -9.98 54.46 -25.29
CA LEU A 747 -9.37 55.29 -26.35
C LEU A 747 -9.38 54.55 -27.69
#